data_AF-A0A6P7F4K0-F1
#
_entry.id   AF-A0A6P7F4K0-F1
#
_cell.length_a   1.000
_cell.length_b   1.000
_cell.length_c   1.000
_cell.angle_alpha   90.00
_cell.angle_beta   90.00
_cell.angle_gamma   90.00
#
_symmetry.space_group_name_H-M   'P 1'
#
loop_
_entity.id
_entity.type
_entity.pdbx_description
1 polymer ?
#
loop_
_entity_poly.entity_id
_entity_poly.type
_entity_poly.pdbx_seq_one_letter_code
_entity_poly.pdbx_strand_id
1 'polypeptide(L)'
;MLFNQVNKFLSRMNNVLVLCAIFSCVATIPTSVFRDPSSELYKIQDLSQPIQLKKSVCNDDIKLYFRNQNGRDNENALDVNDTSSLQSLGFSTEKFTIFLIHGWRNEYDSDINTVLTEAYLSNYDVNVFVVDWSNLADDLYVNAASAVGGVGEIVGDYIQSLMKNNNLDLDRTAVIGHSLGAHVAGIVGLALRGKLDYIVGLDPALPLFLIVHDDFRLDATDAKFVQVIHTCAGFLGIDFNIGHSDYFPNGGRDQPGCWMDVVGTCAHGRSFRYFAESIKSGGFIARKCNNYNDFQYNNCSKESSNMGEYHIDKRASGAYYLDTNDDPPYAKKKSIKYIFDSSLAKVTYKEKMKVILCLLGVVTLVLSTPVYQEDLQKYYPQGSIPCPFFKKDASFNASSDDIKVYFRNKDHPESSVPIDINHSSEVDALGFSPNKDTMFVVHGWHNGHDSPVCDEISKAVLQKNDINVFLIDWNKIASNLYLVAYKAVPEVGQLLGTLIRNLVNNNKLDLNKASIVGHSLGAHVAGLAGAELNGRISNIVGLDPALPCFSYNDISTRLDPSDAQYVEVIHTCAGLLGFDVDIGHSDYYPNGGKDQPGCTLDVVGMCRHSRSYYYYAESLISGGFAAKQCNCYKDFNNNQCNGGTSNMGEYNINKSAKGGYYLNTNSQSPYAQH
;
A
#
# COMPACT_ATOMS: atom_id res chain seq x y z
N MET A 1 -37.04 -41.49 -7.87
CA MET A 1 -36.59 -40.67 -9.03
C MET A 1 -35.60 -39.55 -8.66
N LEU A 2 -35.56 -39.05 -7.42
CA LEU A 2 -34.54 -38.06 -6.98
C LEU A 2 -33.12 -38.63 -6.75
N PHE A 3 -32.98 -39.93 -6.48
CA PHE A 3 -31.69 -40.54 -6.13
C PHE A 3 -30.74 -40.71 -7.34
N ASN A 4 -31.28 -40.85 -8.55
CA ASN A 4 -30.48 -40.99 -9.78
C ASN A 4 -30.03 -39.65 -10.38
N GLN A 5 -30.56 -38.50 -9.93
CA GLN A 5 -30.05 -37.18 -10.32
C GLN A 5 -28.92 -36.68 -9.41
N VAL A 6 -28.90 -37.07 -8.13
CA VAL A 6 -27.82 -36.72 -7.19
C VAL A 6 -26.50 -37.41 -7.56
N ASN A 7 -26.54 -38.67 -7.99
CA ASN A 7 -25.32 -39.38 -8.40
C ASN A 7 -24.72 -38.86 -9.73
N LYS A 8 -25.54 -38.25 -10.61
CA LYS A 8 -25.03 -37.56 -11.81
C LYS A 8 -24.44 -36.17 -11.51
N PHE A 9 -24.82 -35.55 -10.38
CA PHE A 9 -24.23 -34.29 -9.93
C PHE A 9 -22.91 -34.51 -9.18
N LEU A 10 -22.81 -35.56 -8.37
CA LEU A 10 -21.58 -35.93 -7.63
C LEU A 10 -20.43 -36.38 -8.54
N SER A 11 -20.73 -36.98 -9.71
CA SER A 11 -19.67 -37.31 -10.68
C SER A 11 -19.10 -36.09 -11.41
N ARG A 12 -19.74 -34.91 -11.33
CA ARG A 12 -19.21 -33.65 -11.89
C ARG A 12 -18.41 -32.82 -10.87
N MET A 13 -18.54 -33.09 -9.57
CA MET A 13 -17.77 -32.40 -8.52
C MET A 13 -16.38 -33.00 -8.27
N ASN A 14 -16.10 -34.22 -8.72
CA ASN A 14 -14.75 -34.81 -8.62
C ASN A 14 -13.69 -34.12 -9.49
N ASN A 15 -14.09 -33.23 -10.41
CA ASN A 15 -13.14 -32.40 -11.17
C ASN A 15 -12.85 -31.04 -10.52
N VAL A 16 -13.52 -30.68 -9.42
CA VAL A 16 -13.27 -29.41 -8.69
C VAL A 16 -12.33 -29.62 -7.50
N LEU A 17 -12.19 -30.86 -7.01
CA LEU A 17 -11.28 -31.21 -5.93
C LEU A 17 -9.79 -31.33 -6.33
N VAL A 18 -9.47 -31.16 -7.61
CA VAL A 18 -8.08 -31.09 -8.10
C VAL A 18 -7.53 -29.66 -8.09
N LEU A 19 -8.37 -28.64 -7.86
CA LEU A 19 -7.97 -27.22 -7.87
C LEU A 19 -7.60 -26.65 -6.49
N CYS A 20 -7.73 -27.42 -5.40
CA CYS A 20 -7.37 -26.97 -4.04
C CYS A 20 -6.02 -27.52 -3.54
N ALA A 21 -5.23 -28.17 -4.40
CA ALA A 21 -3.92 -28.75 -4.04
C ALA A 21 -2.71 -27.97 -4.61
N ILE A 22 -2.86 -26.67 -4.92
CA ILE A 22 -1.77 -25.85 -5.49
C ILE A 22 -1.30 -24.71 -4.56
N PHE A 23 -1.94 -24.46 -3.42
CA PHE A 23 -1.55 -23.37 -2.50
C PHE A 23 -0.82 -23.83 -1.22
N SER A 24 0.11 -24.78 -1.32
CA SER A 24 0.97 -25.15 -0.18
C SER A 24 2.36 -25.63 -0.59
N CYS A 25 3.22 -24.68 -0.96
CA CYS A 25 4.69 -24.69 -0.93
C CYS A 25 5.07 -23.23 -1.21
N VAL A 26 5.76 -22.47 -0.36
CA VAL A 26 7.15 -22.66 0.09
C VAL A 26 7.31 -22.00 1.46
N ALA A 27 7.79 -22.77 2.43
CA ALA A 27 8.45 -22.27 3.62
C ALA A 27 9.87 -22.85 3.63
N THR A 28 10.81 -22.07 4.18
CA THR A 28 12.22 -22.36 4.53
C THR A 28 13.30 -21.95 3.52
N ILE A 29 14.08 -20.92 3.88
CA ILE A 29 15.52 -20.76 3.59
C ILE A 29 16.19 -20.12 4.83
N PRO A 30 17.45 -20.48 5.19
CA PRO A 30 18.02 -20.33 6.52
C PRO A 30 18.72 -19.00 6.80
N THR A 31 18.78 -18.66 8.10
CA THR A 31 19.61 -17.61 8.70
C THR A 31 21.09 -18.01 8.75
N SER A 32 21.96 -17.31 8.01
CA SER A 32 23.36 -17.02 8.40
C SER A 32 24.10 -16.28 7.28
N VAL A 33 24.56 -15.05 7.52
CA VAL A 33 25.96 -14.59 7.28
C VAL A 33 26.22 -13.38 8.19
N PHE A 34 27.36 -13.42 8.89
CA PHE A 34 27.85 -12.47 9.88
C PHE A 34 28.49 -11.20 9.27
N ARG A 35 28.51 -10.15 10.11
CA ARG A 35 29.35 -8.93 10.15
C ARG A 35 30.70 -8.96 9.41
N ASP A 36 31.06 -7.80 8.85
CA ASP A 36 32.41 -7.22 8.97
C ASP A 36 32.36 -5.67 9.05
N PRO A 37 33.00 -5.01 10.04
CA PRO A 37 33.05 -3.56 10.16
C PRO A 37 34.46 -3.00 9.91
N SER A 38 34.72 -2.42 8.73
CA SER A 38 35.78 -1.41 8.55
C SER A 38 35.78 -0.77 7.17
N SER A 39 35.48 0.53 7.09
CA SER A 39 36.24 1.47 6.25
C SER A 39 35.79 2.92 6.50
N GLU A 40 36.67 3.60 7.23
CA GLU A 40 37.04 5.03 7.23
C GLU A 40 36.06 6.13 6.77
N LEU A 41 35.92 7.09 7.70
CA LEU A 41 35.33 8.42 7.55
C LEU A 41 35.90 9.21 6.36
N TYR A 42 35.01 9.65 5.47
CA TYR A 42 35.22 10.88 4.70
C TYR A 42 34.37 12.02 5.25
N LYS A 43 35.05 13.05 5.77
CA LYS A 43 34.48 14.36 6.08
C LYS A 43 34.02 15.02 4.78
N ILE A 44 32.75 15.40 4.68
CA ILE A 44 32.26 16.30 3.64
C ILE A 44 31.56 17.49 4.29
N GLN A 45 31.92 18.66 3.77
CA GLN A 45 31.49 19.99 4.17
C GLN A 45 29.99 20.20 4.09
N ASP A 46 29.53 20.93 5.10
CA ASP A 46 28.37 21.82 5.17
C ASP A 46 27.64 22.07 3.84
N LEU A 47 26.48 21.44 3.68
CA LEU A 47 25.43 21.82 2.74
C LEU A 47 24.11 21.86 3.52
N SER A 48 23.91 22.99 4.19
CA SER A 48 22.61 23.39 4.71
C SER A 48 21.57 23.49 3.57
N GLN A 49 20.39 22.94 3.83
CA GLN A 49 19.09 23.07 3.11
C GLN A 49 18.73 21.93 2.13
N PRO A 50 17.95 20.91 2.57
CA PRO A 50 17.20 20.06 1.65
C PRO A 50 15.96 20.79 1.09
N ILE A 51 15.84 20.85 -0.23
CA ILE A 51 14.68 21.38 -0.95
C ILE A 51 13.48 20.46 -0.69
N GLN A 52 12.51 20.93 0.11
CA GLN A 52 11.25 20.26 0.40
C GLN A 52 10.17 20.64 -0.63
N LEU A 53 9.69 19.69 -1.44
CA LEU A 53 8.36 19.77 -2.08
C LEU A 53 7.29 19.20 -1.13
N LYS A 54 6.80 20.03 -0.22
CA LYS A 54 5.62 19.77 0.62
C LYS A 54 4.35 20.06 -0.20
N LYS A 55 3.29 19.25 -0.05
CA LYS A 55 1.92 19.78 -0.25
C LYS A 55 1.84 21.01 0.67
N SER A 56 1.48 22.18 0.15
CA SER A 56 1.40 23.39 0.98
C SER A 56 0.33 23.18 2.04
N VAL A 57 0.75 22.78 3.24
CA VAL A 57 -0.10 22.70 4.43
C VAL A 57 -0.08 24.09 5.04
N CYS A 58 -1.26 24.69 5.17
CA CYS A 58 -1.45 25.99 5.75
C CYS A 58 -1.93 25.87 7.19
N ASN A 59 -1.70 26.90 8.00
CA ASN A 59 -2.17 26.94 9.38
C ASN A 59 -3.71 26.81 9.48
N ASP A 60 -4.43 27.38 8.51
CA ASP A 60 -5.90 27.32 8.42
C ASP A 60 -6.44 25.90 8.13
N ASP A 61 -5.58 24.97 7.68
CA ASP A 61 -5.96 23.57 7.47
C ASP A 61 -6.08 22.79 8.77
N ILE A 62 -5.58 23.35 9.88
CA ILE A 62 -5.49 22.69 11.18
C ILE A 62 -6.25 23.50 12.21
N LYS A 63 -7.14 22.83 12.94
CA LYS A 63 -7.87 23.41 14.07
C LYS A 63 -7.52 22.65 15.34
N LEU A 64 -7.55 23.36 16.46
CA LEU A 64 -7.33 22.77 17.78
C LEU A 64 -8.55 22.94 18.65
N TYR A 65 -8.94 21.90 19.38
CA TYR A 65 -10.05 21.96 20.33
C TYR A 65 -9.52 21.68 21.73
N PHE A 66 -9.56 22.68 22.60
CA PHE A 66 -9.12 22.57 23.97
C PHE A 66 -10.26 22.14 24.90
N ARG A 67 -10.01 21.07 25.66
CA ARG A 67 -10.95 20.47 26.61
C ARG A 67 -10.29 20.24 27.97
N ASN A 68 -11.08 20.42 29.03
CA ASN A 68 -10.72 20.09 30.42
C ASN A 68 -11.98 19.63 31.16
N GLN A 69 -11.87 19.28 32.45
CA GLN A 69 -13.03 18.80 33.22
C GLN A 69 -14.20 19.79 33.32
N ASN A 70 -13.94 21.11 33.23
CA ASN A 70 -14.94 22.16 33.34
C ASN A 70 -15.53 22.57 31.97
N GLY A 71 -14.86 22.23 30.88
CA GLY A 71 -15.25 22.52 29.50
C GLY A 71 -15.11 21.27 28.62
N ARG A 72 -15.73 20.16 29.04
CA ARG A 72 -15.64 18.86 28.34
C ARG A 72 -16.19 18.94 26.92
N ASP A 73 -17.29 19.66 26.76
CA ASP A 73 -18.02 19.81 25.49
C ASP A 73 -17.67 21.13 24.79
N ASN A 74 -16.47 21.69 25.05
CA ASN A 74 -16.04 22.88 24.34
C ASN A 74 -15.74 22.53 22.87
N GLU A 75 -16.60 23.04 21.98
CA GLU A 75 -16.51 22.86 20.53
C GLU A 75 -15.90 24.09 19.83
N ASN A 76 -15.43 25.08 20.59
CA ASN A 76 -14.79 26.26 19.98
C ASN A 76 -13.39 25.90 19.50
N ALA A 77 -13.20 25.93 18.18
CA ALA A 77 -11.90 25.78 17.56
C ALA A 77 -10.98 26.96 17.93
N LEU A 78 -9.73 26.64 18.23
CA LEU A 78 -8.64 27.57 18.45
C LEU A 78 -7.83 27.68 17.16
N ASP A 79 -7.34 28.90 16.90
CA ASP A 79 -6.37 29.18 15.85
C ASP A 79 -4.98 28.71 16.29
N VAL A 80 -4.29 27.93 15.44
CA VAL A 80 -2.92 27.47 15.67
C VAL A 80 -1.89 28.62 15.71
N ASN A 81 -2.27 29.84 15.33
CA ASN A 81 -1.43 31.04 15.45
C ASN A 81 -1.63 31.80 16.77
N ASP A 82 -2.65 31.46 17.57
CA ASP A 82 -3.01 32.22 18.76
C ASP A 82 -3.13 31.33 20.02
N THR A 83 -2.37 31.70 21.05
CA THR A 83 -2.38 31.02 22.36
C THR A 83 -2.95 31.89 23.48
N SER A 84 -3.42 33.11 23.16
CA SER A 84 -3.84 34.12 24.15
C SER A 84 -5.16 33.75 24.84
N SER A 85 -6.05 33.04 24.15
CA SER A 85 -7.37 32.64 24.66
C SER A 85 -7.31 31.46 25.64
N LEU A 86 -6.20 30.73 25.72
CA LEU A 86 -6.15 29.50 26.51
C LEU A 86 -6.35 29.69 28.02
N GLN A 87 -5.83 30.78 28.58
CA GLN A 87 -5.96 31.04 30.01
C GLN A 87 -7.43 31.24 30.41
N SER A 88 -8.24 31.90 29.56
CA SER A 88 -9.67 32.11 29.83
C SER A 88 -10.47 30.81 29.70
N LEU A 89 -9.98 29.83 28.94
CA LEU A 89 -10.56 28.49 28.84
C LEU A 89 -10.17 27.57 30.01
N GLY A 90 -9.31 28.03 30.92
CA GLY A 90 -8.88 27.27 32.10
C GLY A 90 -7.71 26.32 31.84
N PHE A 91 -6.89 26.59 30.82
CA PHE A 91 -5.59 25.92 30.65
C PHE A 91 -4.68 26.18 31.86
N SER A 92 -4.01 25.13 32.35
CA SER A 92 -3.09 25.22 33.49
C SER A 92 -1.86 24.35 33.27
N THR A 93 -0.67 24.94 33.42
CA THR A 93 0.62 24.23 33.34
C THR A 93 0.87 23.27 34.50
N GLU A 94 0.10 23.39 35.58
CA GLU A 94 0.13 22.45 36.70
C GLU A 94 -0.56 21.11 36.37
N LYS A 95 -1.23 21.02 35.23
CA LYS A 95 -1.91 19.82 34.74
C LYS A 95 -1.11 19.18 33.62
N PHE A 96 -1.17 17.85 33.53
CA PHE A 96 -0.57 17.12 32.41
C PHE A 96 -1.30 17.49 31.11
N THR A 97 -0.58 17.64 30.01
CA THR A 97 -1.14 18.06 28.72
C THR A 97 -1.05 16.94 27.69
N ILE A 98 -2.17 16.65 27.04
CA ILE A 98 -2.29 15.58 26.05
C ILE A 98 -2.78 16.16 24.73
N PHE A 99 -2.07 15.88 23.64
CA PHE A 99 -2.54 16.12 22.27
C PHE A 99 -3.05 14.81 21.67
N LEU A 100 -4.25 14.82 21.11
CA LEU A 100 -4.89 13.69 20.42
C LEU A 100 -4.92 13.99 18.92
N ILE A 101 -4.39 13.08 18.10
CA ILE A 101 -4.28 13.25 16.65
C ILE A 101 -4.92 12.06 15.93
N HIS A 102 -5.98 12.35 15.16
CA HIS A 102 -6.73 11.34 14.42
C HIS A 102 -6.06 10.93 13.10
N GLY A 103 -6.60 9.88 12.47
CA GLY A 103 -6.10 9.30 11.22
C GLY A 103 -6.82 9.76 9.95
N TRP A 104 -6.61 8.99 8.88
CA TRP A 104 -7.25 9.18 7.58
C TRP A 104 -8.79 9.05 7.67
N ARG A 105 -9.52 9.94 7.00
CA ARG A 105 -11.00 10.03 7.02
C ARG A 105 -11.60 10.14 8.43
N ASN A 106 -10.89 10.79 9.32
CA ASN A 106 -11.41 11.17 10.65
C ASN A 106 -11.39 12.68 10.78
N GLU A 107 -12.12 13.16 11.78
CA GLU A 107 -12.26 14.58 12.14
C GLU A 107 -12.30 14.74 13.68
N TYR A 108 -12.44 15.98 14.15
CA TYR A 108 -12.34 16.32 15.58
C TYR A 108 -13.32 15.56 16.51
N ASP A 109 -14.49 15.14 16.01
CA ASP A 109 -15.52 14.44 16.79
C ASP A 109 -15.57 12.92 16.54
N SER A 110 -14.67 12.39 15.72
CA SER A 110 -14.56 10.94 15.47
C SER A 110 -14.26 10.14 16.74
N ASP A 111 -14.63 8.86 16.74
CA ASP A 111 -14.47 7.90 17.86
C ASP A 111 -13.11 7.98 18.56
N ILE A 112 -12.01 8.06 17.80
CA ILE A 112 -10.65 8.19 18.33
C ILE A 112 -10.53 9.34 19.35
N ASN A 113 -11.06 10.51 19.01
CA ASN A 113 -10.94 11.72 19.81
C ASN A 113 -11.93 11.71 20.97
N THR A 114 -13.18 11.32 20.73
CA THR A 114 -14.23 11.33 21.76
C THR A 114 -14.00 10.27 22.83
N VAL A 115 -13.65 9.04 22.42
CA VAL A 115 -13.38 7.93 23.35
C VAL A 115 -12.17 8.19 24.23
N LEU A 116 -11.08 8.76 23.68
CA LEU A 116 -9.89 9.10 24.44
C LEU A 116 -10.07 10.33 25.33
N THR A 117 -10.72 11.38 24.82
CA THR A 117 -11.06 12.55 25.64
C THR A 117 -11.86 12.13 26.87
N GLU A 118 -12.88 11.31 26.69
CA GLU A 118 -13.70 10.80 27.79
C GLU A 118 -12.89 9.92 28.75
N ALA A 119 -11.98 9.09 28.25
CA ALA A 119 -11.10 8.28 29.11
C ALA A 119 -10.23 9.14 30.03
N TYR A 120 -9.62 10.20 29.49
CA TYR A 120 -8.80 11.11 30.29
C TYR A 120 -9.64 11.96 31.25
N LEU A 121 -10.63 12.70 30.75
CA LEU A 121 -11.34 13.71 31.56
C LEU A 121 -12.24 13.11 32.64
N SER A 122 -12.70 11.87 32.49
CA SER A 122 -13.47 11.18 33.54
C SER A 122 -12.62 10.56 34.64
N ASN A 123 -11.30 10.44 34.47
CA ASN A 123 -10.42 9.81 35.47
C ASN A 123 -9.33 10.75 36.00
N TYR A 124 -8.97 11.79 35.26
CA TYR A 124 -7.85 12.66 35.57
C TYR A 124 -8.17 14.14 35.31
N ASP A 125 -7.53 15.02 36.09
CA ASP A 125 -7.58 16.46 35.86
C ASP A 125 -6.42 16.90 34.96
N VAL A 126 -6.69 16.97 33.67
CA VAL A 126 -5.70 17.17 32.61
C VAL A 126 -6.16 18.18 31.56
N ASN A 127 -5.21 18.69 30.78
CA ASN A 127 -5.45 19.47 29.57
C ASN A 127 -5.50 18.51 28.37
N VAL A 128 -6.57 18.55 27.56
CA VAL A 128 -6.67 17.77 26.32
C VAL A 128 -6.82 18.72 25.13
N PHE A 129 -5.95 18.57 24.14
CA PHE A 129 -6.04 19.21 22.84
C PHE A 129 -6.37 18.16 21.79
N VAL A 130 -7.49 18.33 21.09
CA VAL A 130 -7.79 17.54 19.88
C VAL A 130 -7.27 18.30 18.67
N VAL A 131 -6.40 17.65 17.90
CA VAL A 131 -5.86 18.16 16.64
C VAL A 131 -6.76 17.69 15.51
N ASP A 132 -7.44 18.64 14.88
CA ASP A 132 -8.28 18.41 13.71
C ASP A 132 -7.56 18.86 12.45
N TRP A 133 -7.26 17.89 11.59
CA TRP A 133 -6.65 18.10 10.28
C TRP A 133 -7.50 17.45 9.19
N SER A 134 -8.80 17.29 9.43
CA SER A 134 -9.78 16.68 8.51
C SER A 134 -9.78 17.28 7.11
N ASN A 135 -9.52 18.58 6.97
CA ASN A 135 -9.35 19.26 5.68
C ASN A 135 -8.31 18.58 4.75
N LEU A 136 -7.32 17.91 5.34
CA LEU A 136 -6.26 17.19 4.63
C LEU A 136 -6.40 15.68 4.79
N ALA A 137 -6.95 15.22 5.92
CA ALA A 137 -7.13 13.81 6.23
C ALA A 137 -8.30 13.16 5.48
N ASP A 138 -9.31 13.94 5.06
CA ASP A 138 -10.44 13.47 4.24
C ASP A 138 -10.18 13.65 2.72
N ASP A 139 -8.96 13.32 2.30
CA ASP A 139 -8.51 13.31 0.90
C ASP A 139 -8.17 11.87 0.48
N LEU A 140 -7.73 11.67 -0.76
CA LEU A 140 -7.08 10.43 -1.18
C LEU A 140 -5.93 10.09 -0.22
N TYR A 141 -5.77 8.81 0.10
CA TYR A 141 -4.81 8.36 1.10
C TYR A 141 -3.40 8.89 0.86
N VAL A 142 -2.94 8.90 -0.40
CA VAL A 142 -1.61 9.43 -0.78
C VAL A 142 -1.47 10.93 -0.47
N ASN A 143 -2.54 11.71 -0.64
CA ASN A 143 -2.55 13.14 -0.35
C ASN A 143 -2.54 13.39 1.15
N ALA A 144 -3.37 12.67 1.90
CA ALA A 144 -3.39 12.74 3.36
C ALA A 144 -2.04 12.32 3.96
N ALA A 145 -1.45 11.23 3.47
CA ALA A 145 -0.12 10.77 3.87
C ALA A 145 0.97 11.80 3.55
N SER A 146 0.92 12.46 2.38
CA SER A 146 1.87 13.51 2.01
C SER A 146 1.79 14.76 2.90
N ALA A 147 0.64 15.00 3.55
CA ALA A 147 0.41 16.14 4.43
C ALA A 147 0.93 15.93 5.86
N VAL A 148 1.19 14.68 6.27
CA VAL A 148 1.62 14.31 7.64
C VAL A 148 2.78 15.16 8.14
N GLY A 149 3.81 15.36 7.31
CA GLY A 149 4.98 16.17 7.66
C GLY A 149 4.62 17.63 7.96
N GLY A 150 3.81 18.26 7.09
CA GLY A 150 3.38 19.66 7.29
C GLY A 150 2.47 19.82 8.50
N VAL A 151 1.56 18.86 8.74
CA VAL A 151 0.67 18.88 9.91
C VAL A 151 1.48 18.76 11.20
N GLY A 152 2.45 17.84 11.25
CA GLY A 152 3.27 17.64 12.44
C GLY A 152 4.15 18.85 12.77
N GLU A 153 4.68 19.54 11.76
CA GLU A 153 5.44 20.77 11.97
C GLU A 153 4.58 21.90 12.54
N ILE A 154 3.39 22.15 12.00
CA ILE A 154 2.50 23.22 12.49
C ILE A 154 2.04 22.94 13.93
N VAL A 155 1.71 21.69 14.24
CA VAL A 155 1.37 21.28 15.61
C VAL A 155 2.58 21.43 16.54
N GLY A 156 3.78 21.09 16.07
CA GLY A 156 5.03 21.31 16.79
C GLY A 156 5.28 22.79 17.10
N ASP A 157 5.10 23.67 16.12
CA ASP A 157 5.23 25.13 16.26
C ASP A 157 4.20 25.72 17.21
N TYR A 158 2.97 25.19 17.20
CA TYR A 158 1.96 25.54 18.21
C TYR A 158 2.42 25.18 19.62
N ILE A 159 2.93 23.96 19.83
CA ILE A 159 3.45 23.53 21.13
C ILE A 159 4.64 24.41 21.56
N GLN A 160 5.54 24.77 20.66
CA GLN A 160 6.62 25.73 20.95
C GLN A 160 6.07 27.10 21.37
N SER A 161 4.99 27.56 20.74
CA SER A 161 4.30 28.80 21.12
C SER A 161 3.69 28.70 22.52
N LEU A 162 3.12 27.55 22.89
CA LEU A 162 2.65 27.30 24.26
C LEU A 162 3.78 27.31 25.29
N MET A 163 4.96 26.75 24.95
CA MET A 163 6.13 26.81 25.82
C MET A 163 6.54 28.27 26.08
N LYS A 164 6.55 29.08 25.01
CA LYS A 164 7.00 30.48 25.07
C LYS A 164 6.00 31.41 25.75
N ASN A 165 4.72 31.29 25.42
CA ASN A 165 3.69 32.25 25.81
C ASN A 165 2.89 31.81 27.04
N ASN A 166 2.83 30.50 27.29
CA ASN A 166 1.98 29.90 28.31
C ASN A 166 2.78 29.05 29.31
N ASN A 167 4.12 28.99 29.21
CA ASN A 167 5.02 28.21 30.07
C ASN A 167 4.71 26.71 30.10
N LEU A 168 4.28 26.13 28.97
CA LEU A 168 4.06 24.69 28.87
C LEU A 168 5.36 23.91 29.13
N ASP A 169 5.26 22.87 29.98
CA ASP A 169 6.36 21.95 30.30
C ASP A 169 6.28 20.67 29.44
N LEU A 170 7.31 20.41 28.65
CA LEU A 170 7.37 19.20 27.80
C LEU A 170 7.52 17.92 28.61
N ASP A 171 8.07 17.99 29.83
CA ASP A 171 8.18 16.84 30.75
C ASP A 171 6.83 16.40 31.31
N ARG A 172 5.77 17.19 31.03
CA ARG A 172 4.38 16.92 31.38
C ARG A 172 3.45 16.98 30.17
N THR A 173 4.00 16.73 28.98
CA THR A 173 3.28 16.77 27.71
C THR A 173 3.42 15.46 26.95
N ALA A 174 2.29 14.92 26.51
CA ALA A 174 2.24 13.74 25.64
C ALA A 174 1.48 14.00 24.35
N VAL A 175 1.84 13.25 23.31
CA VAL A 175 1.13 13.25 22.02
C VAL A 175 0.71 11.83 21.70
N ILE A 176 -0.58 11.66 21.39
CA ILE A 176 -1.22 10.37 21.12
C ILE A 176 -1.76 10.43 19.70
N GLY A 177 -1.27 9.56 18.83
CA GLY A 177 -1.65 9.56 17.42
C GLY A 177 -2.16 8.21 16.96
N HIS A 178 -3.24 8.19 16.17
CA HIS A 178 -3.80 6.97 15.56
C HIS A 178 -3.58 6.97 14.04
N SER A 179 -3.25 5.81 13.46
CA SER A 179 -3.08 5.67 12.00
C SER A 179 -2.04 6.65 11.44
N LEU A 180 -2.38 7.46 10.42
CA LEU A 180 -1.55 8.58 9.94
C LEU A 180 -1.21 9.59 11.06
N GLY A 181 -2.11 9.79 12.01
CA GLY A 181 -1.90 10.66 13.17
C GLY A 181 -0.77 10.19 14.09
N ALA A 182 -0.43 8.89 14.09
CA ALA A 182 0.74 8.39 14.81
C ALA A 182 2.05 8.94 14.22
N HIS A 183 2.12 9.06 12.90
CA HIS A 183 3.27 9.67 12.23
C HIS A 183 3.29 11.19 12.39
N VAL A 184 2.13 11.84 12.38
CA VAL A 184 2.03 13.27 12.74
C VAL A 184 2.62 13.49 14.15
N ALA A 185 2.28 12.61 15.11
CA ALA A 185 2.85 12.67 16.46
C ALA A 185 4.38 12.50 16.48
N GLY A 186 4.94 11.61 15.65
CA GLY A 186 6.39 11.47 15.48
C GLY A 186 7.05 12.76 14.98
N ILE A 187 6.48 13.38 13.94
CA ILE A 187 6.97 14.66 13.40
C ILE A 187 6.88 15.79 14.43
N VAL A 188 5.82 15.84 15.24
CA VAL A 188 5.73 16.78 16.37
C VAL A 188 6.88 16.56 17.34
N GLY A 189 7.17 15.31 17.67
CA GLY A 189 8.30 14.91 18.51
C GLY A 189 9.65 15.36 17.94
N LEU A 190 9.87 15.14 16.65
CA LEU A 190 11.05 15.61 15.92
C LEU A 190 11.18 17.14 15.96
N ALA A 191 10.10 17.88 15.69
CA ALA A 191 10.06 19.35 15.77
C ALA A 191 10.43 19.87 17.17
N LEU A 192 10.08 19.10 18.20
CA LEU A 192 10.41 19.35 19.61
C LEU A 192 11.72 18.68 20.06
N ARG A 193 12.47 18.09 19.14
CA ARG A 193 13.78 17.44 19.35
C ARG A 193 13.72 16.31 20.38
N GLY A 194 12.68 15.49 20.34
CA GLY A 194 12.54 14.32 21.21
C GLY A 194 12.26 14.66 22.69
N LYS A 195 11.89 15.90 23.00
CA LYS A 195 11.78 16.37 24.40
C LYS A 195 10.44 16.11 25.09
N LEU A 196 9.42 15.68 24.34
CA LEU A 196 8.13 15.27 24.90
C LEU A 196 8.32 14.18 25.96
N ASP A 197 7.46 14.20 26.98
CA ASP A 197 7.48 13.19 28.03
C ASP A 197 7.24 11.79 27.47
N TYR A 198 6.24 11.67 26.60
CA TYR A 198 6.04 10.47 25.79
C TYR A 198 5.17 10.68 24.55
N ILE A 199 5.30 9.76 23.60
CA ILE A 199 4.36 9.56 22.49
C ILE A 199 3.71 8.19 22.61
N VAL A 200 2.41 8.08 22.26
CA VAL A 200 1.75 6.79 22.05
C VAL A 200 1.26 6.69 20.60
N GLY A 201 1.80 5.73 19.85
CA GLY A 201 1.36 5.36 18.51
C GLY A 201 0.28 4.27 18.58
N LEU A 202 -0.93 4.61 18.15
CA LEU A 202 -2.08 3.71 18.13
C LEU A 202 -2.26 3.17 16.71
N ASP A 203 -1.81 1.95 16.50
CA ASP A 203 -1.76 1.25 15.21
C ASP A 203 -1.24 2.14 14.05
N PRO A 204 0.04 2.59 14.12
CA PRO A 204 0.62 3.52 13.15
C PRO A 204 0.49 2.99 11.72
N ALA A 205 0.09 3.83 10.77
CA ALA A 205 -0.24 3.39 9.42
C ALA A 205 0.96 2.76 8.68
N LEU A 206 0.73 1.63 8.01
CA LEU A 206 1.77 0.95 7.22
C LEU A 206 1.96 1.55 5.82
N PRO A 207 0.90 1.77 5.01
CA PRO A 207 1.08 2.18 3.62
C PRO A 207 1.78 3.55 3.53
N LEU A 208 2.84 3.61 2.71
CA LEU A 208 3.75 4.76 2.53
C LEU A 208 4.73 5.07 3.68
N PHE A 209 4.57 4.49 4.88
CA PHE A 209 5.47 4.72 6.02
C PHE A 209 6.42 3.56 6.33
N LEU A 210 6.26 2.41 5.65
CA LEU A 210 7.21 1.29 5.70
C LEU A 210 8.63 1.65 5.23
N ILE A 211 8.77 2.71 4.40
CA ILE A 211 9.96 2.96 3.58
C ILE A 211 10.52 4.38 3.72
N VAL A 212 9.93 5.19 4.59
CA VAL A 212 10.43 6.53 4.90
C VAL A 212 11.49 6.43 5.99
N HIS A 213 12.50 7.30 5.94
CA HIS A 213 13.50 7.40 7.01
C HIS A 213 12.79 7.64 8.35
N ASP A 214 13.40 7.18 9.44
CA ASP A 214 12.80 7.21 10.78
C ASP A 214 12.32 8.64 11.14
N ASP A 215 13.09 9.68 10.80
CA ASP A 215 12.72 11.11 10.86
C ASP A 215 11.37 11.51 10.19
N PHE A 216 10.77 10.65 9.36
CA PHE A 216 9.52 10.92 8.62
C PHE A 216 8.37 9.99 8.99
N ARG A 217 8.56 9.15 10.01
CA ARG A 217 7.53 8.29 10.60
C ARG A 217 7.68 8.37 12.11
N LEU A 218 6.83 7.61 12.83
CA LEU A 218 7.02 7.49 14.27
C LEU A 218 8.23 6.59 14.52
N ASP A 219 9.12 7.05 15.39
CA ASP A 219 10.29 6.31 15.88
C ASP A 219 10.52 6.56 17.38
N ALA A 220 11.25 5.66 18.02
CA ALA A 220 11.64 5.75 19.42
C ALA A 220 12.36 7.07 19.75
N THR A 221 13.06 7.71 18.80
CA THR A 221 13.78 8.97 19.06
C THR A 221 12.88 10.22 19.18
N ASP A 222 11.60 10.12 18.82
CA ASP A 222 10.67 11.26 18.76
C ASP A 222 10.20 11.76 20.14
N ALA A 223 10.45 11.01 21.20
CA ALA A 223 10.18 11.44 22.58
C ALA A 223 11.12 10.76 23.56
N LYS A 224 11.09 11.20 24.83
CA LYS A 224 11.81 10.50 25.92
C LYS A 224 11.35 9.05 26.08
N PHE A 225 10.10 8.76 25.70
CA PHE A 225 9.57 7.42 25.61
C PHE A 225 8.49 7.31 24.54
N VAL A 226 8.48 6.22 23.79
CA VAL A 226 7.50 5.97 22.72
C VAL A 226 6.90 4.58 22.92
N GLN A 227 5.58 4.54 23.13
CA GLN A 227 4.81 3.30 23.23
C GLN A 227 4.02 3.09 21.95
N VAL A 228 3.99 1.87 21.42
CA VAL A 228 3.21 1.54 20.22
C VAL A 228 2.27 0.38 20.51
N ILE A 229 1.02 0.48 20.05
CA ILE A 229 0.01 -0.57 20.16
C ILE A 229 -0.41 -1.00 18.75
N HIS A 230 -0.06 -2.21 18.35
CA HIS A 230 -0.35 -2.78 17.04
C HIS A 230 -1.62 -3.63 17.11
N THR A 231 -2.63 -3.30 16.32
CA THR A 231 -3.91 -4.04 16.30
C THR A 231 -4.34 -4.49 14.92
N CYS A 232 -3.79 -3.94 13.84
CA CYS A 232 -4.02 -4.33 12.44
C CYS A 232 -2.71 -4.43 11.64
N ALA A 233 -1.68 -4.97 12.29
CA ALA A 233 -0.31 -5.11 11.78
C ALA A 233 -0.24 -5.91 10.47
N GLY A 234 0.45 -5.37 9.47
CA GLY A 234 0.68 -6.02 8.18
C GLY A 234 -0.49 -5.86 7.21
N PHE A 235 -1.51 -5.08 7.58
CA PHE A 235 -2.61 -4.70 6.71
C PHE A 235 -2.79 -3.18 6.67
N LEU A 236 -3.35 -2.58 7.72
CA LEU A 236 -3.43 -1.11 7.84
C LEU A 236 -2.32 -0.54 8.73
N GLY A 237 -1.87 -1.29 9.74
CA GLY A 237 -0.85 -0.87 10.69
C GLY A 237 0.53 -1.50 10.45
N ILE A 238 1.59 -0.84 10.92
CA ILE A 238 2.98 -1.33 10.88
C ILE A 238 3.10 -2.65 11.66
N ASP A 239 3.91 -3.61 11.17
CA ASP A 239 4.08 -4.95 11.77
C ASP A 239 5.45 -5.22 12.41
N PHE A 240 6.31 -4.21 12.48
CA PHE A 240 7.60 -4.24 13.17
C PHE A 240 7.66 -3.19 14.28
N ASN A 241 8.61 -3.35 15.19
CA ASN A 241 8.78 -2.46 16.33
C ASN A 241 9.28 -1.09 15.87
N ILE A 242 8.61 -0.03 16.29
CA ILE A 242 9.00 1.37 16.00
C ILE A 242 9.04 2.24 17.27
N GLY A 243 8.69 1.69 18.43
CA GLY A 243 8.78 2.39 19.71
C GLY A 243 9.95 1.94 20.58
N HIS A 244 9.99 2.52 21.78
CA HIS A 244 10.77 1.93 22.88
C HIS A 244 10.13 0.61 23.32
N SER A 245 8.79 0.57 23.38
CA SER A 245 8.00 -0.62 23.70
C SER A 245 6.82 -0.78 22.74
N ASP A 246 6.66 -1.98 22.21
CA ASP A 246 5.67 -2.30 21.18
C ASP A 246 4.77 -3.44 21.68
N TYR A 247 3.46 -3.25 21.62
CA TYR A 247 2.46 -4.17 22.16
C TYR A 247 1.61 -4.75 21.03
N PHE A 248 1.48 -6.06 21.00
CA PHE A 248 0.77 -6.82 19.97
C PHE A 248 -0.38 -7.64 20.60
N PRO A 249 -1.48 -6.99 21.04
CA PRO A 249 -2.68 -7.68 21.51
C PRO A 249 -3.19 -8.67 20.45
N ASN A 250 -3.42 -9.91 20.88
CA ASN A 250 -3.88 -11.02 20.06
C ASN A 250 -2.97 -11.30 18.85
N GLY A 251 -1.66 -11.01 19.00
CA GLY A 251 -0.68 -11.14 17.92
C GLY A 251 -0.62 -9.93 16.98
N GLY A 252 -1.43 -8.91 17.25
CA GLY A 252 -1.37 -7.59 16.61
C GLY A 252 -2.02 -7.48 15.24
N ARG A 253 -2.64 -8.55 14.71
CA ARG A 253 -3.26 -8.56 13.37
C ARG A 253 -4.79 -8.60 13.42
N ASP A 254 -5.33 -9.70 13.91
CA ASP A 254 -6.77 -9.92 14.03
C ASP A 254 -7.20 -9.72 15.48
N GLN A 255 -8.28 -8.98 15.70
CA GLN A 255 -8.75 -8.68 17.05
C GLN A 255 -10.06 -9.41 17.36
N PRO A 256 -10.20 -10.02 18.56
CA PRO A 256 -11.46 -10.61 19.00
C PRO A 256 -12.63 -9.62 18.86
N GLY A 257 -13.79 -10.11 18.44
CA GLY A 257 -14.99 -9.29 18.19
C GLY A 257 -15.00 -8.54 16.84
N CYS A 258 -13.88 -8.48 16.12
CA CYS A 258 -13.82 -7.93 14.75
C CYS A 258 -14.16 -9.01 13.71
N TRP A 259 -15.42 -9.43 13.69
CA TRP A 259 -15.94 -10.43 12.74
C TRP A 259 -16.01 -9.84 11.32
N MET A 260 -15.57 -10.61 10.30
CA MET A 260 -15.61 -10.21 8.88
C MET A 260 -14.98 -8.83 8.61
N ASP A 261 -13.84 -8.53 9.25
CA ASP A 261 -13.11 -7.27 9.11
C ASP A 261 -12.22 -7.22 7.86
N VAL A 262 -12.86 -7.38 6.71
CA VAL A 262 -12.22 -7.45 5.38
C VAL A 262 -11.46 -6.19 4.96
N VAL A 263 -11.78 -5.05 5.57
CA VAL A 263 -11.11 -3.75 5.35
C VAL A 263 -10.30 -3.32 6.57
N GLY A 264 -10.19 -4.15 7.60
CA GLY A 264 -9.32 -3.92 8.76
C GLY A 264 -9.74 -2.76 9.67
N THR A 265 -10.87 -2.10 9.43
CA THR A 265 -11.29 -0.89 10.15
C THR A 265 -11.65 -1.19 11.60
N CYS A 266 -12.21 -2.36 11.89
CA CYS A 266 -12.51 -2.76 13.27
C CYS A 266 -11.22 -2.98 14.06
N ALA A 267 -10.33 -3.82 13.55
CA ALA A 267 -9.05 -4.16 14.14
C ALA A 267 -8.17 -2.91 14.28
N HIS A 268 -8.15 -2.04 13.25
CA HIS A 268 -7.41 -0.77 13.28
C HIS A 268 -7.92 0.18 14.37
N GLY A 269 -9.23 0.20 14.61
CA GLY A 269 -9.85 0.98 15.68
C GLY A 269 -9.75 0.35 17.08
N ARG A 270 -9.25 -0.88 17.22
CA ARG A 270 -9.06 -1.50 18.55
C ARG A 270 -7.94 -0.85 19.34
N SER A 271 -6.90 -0.33 18.69
CA SER A 271 -5.76 0.31 19.35
C SER A 271 -6.20 1.41 20.32
N PHE A 272 -6.99 2.37 19.84
CA PHE A 272 -7.48 3.46 20.69
C PHE A 272 -8.55 3.03 21.69
N ARG A 273 -9.33 1.99 21.40
CA ARG A 273 -10.32 1.43 22.35
C ARG A 273 -9.64 0.71 23.51
N TYR A 274 -8.60 -0.08 23.24
CA TYR A 274 -7.78 -0.73 24.26
C TYR A 274 -7.03 0.30 25.09
N PHE A 275 -6.45 1.31 24.45
CA PHE A 275 -5.77 2.40 25.14
C PHE A 275 -6.75 3.17 26.06
N ALA A 276 -7.93 3.54 25.56
CA ALA A 276 -8.96 4.20 26.38
C ALA A 276 -9.40 3.35 27.58
N GLU A 277 -9.63 2.05 27.41
CA GLU A 277 -9.99 1.17 28.51
C GLU A 277 -8.86 1.01 29.53
N SER A 278 -7.60 0.96 29.06
CA SER A 278 -6.43 0.90 29.93
C SER A 278 -6.32 2.14 30.83
N ILE A 279 -6.67 3.33 30.32
CA ILE A 279 -6.71 4.57 31.12
C ILE A 279 -7.84 4.51 32.18
N LYS A 280 -9.00 3.94 31.83
CA LYS A 280 -10.17 3.88 32.72
C LYS A 280 -10.05 2.82 33.80
N SER A 281 -9.48 1.65 33.48
CA SER A 281 -9.57 0.46 34.32
C SER A 281 -8.32 -0.41 34.37
N GLY A 282 -7.32 -0.09 33.54
CA GLY A 282 -6.06 -0.84 33.45
C GLY A 282 -6.24 -2.31 33.06
N GLY A 283 -5.28 -3.14 33.46
CA GLY A 283 -5.41 -4.61 33.40
C GLY A 283 -4.93 -5.28 32.11
N PHE A 284 -4.38 -4.52 31.17
CA PHE A 284 -3.75 -5.05 29.95
C PHE A 284 -2.31 -5.52 30.22
N ILE A 285 -2.16 -6.53 31.08
CA ILE A 285 -0.86 -7.08 31.46
C ILE A 285 -0.29 -7.90 30.30
N ALA A 286 0.76 -7.39 29.66
CA ALA A 286 1.45 -8.03 28.56
C ALA A 286 2.78 -8.65 29.00
N ARG A 287 3.26 -9.63 28.23
CA ARG A 287 4.52 -10.33 28.49
C ARG A 287 5.48 -10.14 27.34
N LYS A 288 6.75 -9.94 27.67
CA LYS A 288 7.80 -9.80 26.66
C LYS A 288 8.18 -11.16 26.09
N CYS A 289 8.01 -11.29 24.78
CA CYS A 289 8.24 -12.53 24.03
C CYS A 289 8.89 -12.18 22.68
N ASN A 290 9.44 -13.18 21.98
CA ASN A 290 10.01 -12.97 20.66
C ASN A 290 8.94 -12.84 19.57
N ASN A 291 7.80 -13.52 19.76
CA ASN A 291 6.67 -13.54 18.83
C ASN A 291 5.41 -14.05 19.56
N TYR A 292 4.27 -13.98 18.89
CA TYR A 292 2.98 -14.39 19.47
C TYR A 292 2.85 -15.91 19.66
N ASN A 293 3.53 -16.74 18.86
CA ASN A 293 3.50 -18.19 19.06
C ASN A 293 4.19 -18.56 20.38
N ASP A 294 5.36 -17.97 20.66
CA ASP A 294 6.05 -18.14 21.94
C ASP A 294 5.17 -17.69 23.11
N PHE A 295 4.40 -16.61 22.95
CA PHE A 295 3.39 -16.18 23.92
C PHE A 295 2.33 -17.25 24.17
N GLN A 296 1.72 -17.81 23.12
CA GLN A 296 0.69 -18.84 23.24
C GLN A 296 1.21 -20.13 23.89
N TYR A 297 2.48 -20.50 23.63
CA TYR A 297 3.13 -21.66 24.26
C TYR A 297 3.76 -21.36 25.62
N ASN A 298 3.56 -20.17 26.19
CA ASN A 298 4.11 -19.76 27.48
C ASN A 298 5.66 -19.78 27.51
N ASN A 299 6.30 -19.62 26.34
CA ASN A 299 7.74 -19.60 26.13
C ASN A 299 8.29 -18.17 26.07
N CYS A 300 7.94 -17.36 27.07
CA CYS A 300 8.32 -15.95 27.14
C CYS A 300 9.29 -15.67 28.27
N SER A 301 9.88 -14.48 28.23
CA SER A 301 10.59 -13.95 29.39
C SER A 301 9.65 -13.80 30.62
N LYS A 302 10.26 -13.58 31.78
CA LYS A 302 9.53 -13.25 33.02
C LYS A 302 9.14 -11.76 33.10
N GLU A 303 9.61 -10.95 32.16
CA GLU A 303 9.28 -9.52 32.09
C GLU A 303 7.82 -9.33 31.66
N SER A 304 7.13 -8.42 32.35
CA SER A 304 5.76 -8.05 32.06
C SER A 304 5.61 -6.54 32.17
N SER A 305 4.77 -5.97 31.33
CA SER A 305 4.44 -4.54 31.37
C SER A 305 2.97 -4.34 31.04
N ASN A 306 2.38 -3.24 31.52
CA ASN A 306 1.00 -2.90 31.21
C ASN A 306 0.95 -2.12 29.91
N MET A 307 0.18 -2.60 28.94
CA MET A 307 -0.12 -1.87 27.72
C MET A 307 -1.03 -0.68 28.03
N GLY A 308 -0.69 0.50 27.52
CA GLY A 308 -1.42 1.73 27.75
C GLY A 308 -1.19 2.34 29.14
N GLU A 309 -2.29 2.70 29.82
CA GLU A 309 -2.37 3.42 31.11
C GLU A 309 -2.11 4.93 31.02
N TYR A 310 -2.59 5.70 32.01
CA TYR A 310 -2.23 7.12 32.17
C TYR A 310 -0.76 7.30 32.57
N HIS A 311 -0.27 6.43 33.45
CA HIS A 311 1.13 6.36 33.85
C HIS A 311 1.81 5.20 33.12
N ILE A 312 2.27 5.48 31.91
CA ILE A 312 2.93 4.48 31.06
C ILE A 312 4.21 3.94 31.71
N ASP A 313 4.48 2.64 31.54
CA ASP A 313 5.70 2.00 32.06
C ASP A 313 6.92 2.28 31.17
N LYS A 314 7.59 3.41 31.42
CA LYS A 314 8.76 3.86 30.64
C LYS A 314 10.02 2.99 30.79
N ARG A 315 9.93 1.89 31.54
CA ARG A 315 11.01 0.88 31.66
C ARG A 315 10.84 -0.27 30.67
N ALA A 316 9.68 -0.40 30.05
CA ALA A 316 9.41 -1.43 29.07
C ALA A 316 10.31 -1.23 27.84
N SER A 317 10.81 -2.34 27.28
CA SER A 317 11.61 -2.33 26.07
C SER A 317 11.33 -3.55 25.20
N GLY A 318 11.20 -3.34 23.90
CA GLY A 318 10.94 -4.38 22.90
C GLY A 318 9.47 -4.81 22.81
N ALA A 319 9.23 -6.01 22.29
CA ALA A 319 7.89 -6.50 21.95
C ALA A 319 7.20 -7.24 23.12
N TYR A 320 5.93 -6.89 23.34
CA TYR A 320 5.05 -7.46 24.36
C TYR A 320 3.77 -8.01 23.74
N TYR A 321 3.29 -9.13 24.26
CA TYR A 321 2.10 -9.84 23.77
C TYR A 321 1.12 -10.10 24.90
N LEU A 322 -0.18 -10.07 24.58
CA LEU A 322 -1.31 -10.30 25.47
C LEU A 322 -2.53 -10.74 24.67
N ASP A 323 -3.49 -11.36 25.32
CA ASP A 323 -4.81 -11.62 24.73
C ASP A 323 -5.87 -10.71 25.36
N THR A 324 -6.87 -10.31 24.57
CA THR A 324 -8.02 -9.51 25.01
C THR A 324 -9.34 -10.26 24.82
N ASN A 325 -10.42 -9.76 25.42
CA ASN A 325 -11.78 -10.22 25.13
C ASN A 325 -12.30 -9.62 23.81
N ASP A 326 -13.37 -10.19 23.29
CA ASP A 326 -14.11 -9.70 22.12
C ASP A 326 -14.92 -8.43 22.42
N ASP A 327 -15.42 -8.28 23.63
CA ASP A 327 -16.20 -7.13 24.10
C ASP A 327 -15.60 -6.47 25.35
N PRO A 328 -15.89 -5.17 25.61
CA PRO A 328 -15.49 -4.50 26.84
C PRO A 328 -16.08 -5.19 28.10
N PRO A 329 -15.33 -5.29 29.21
CA PRO A 329 -13.91 -4.93 29.31
C PRO A 329 -13.03 -5.89 28.52
N TYR A 330 -12.24 -5.36 27.60
CA TYR A 330 -11.30 -6.10 26.78
C TYR A 330 -10.14 -6.67 27.61
N ALA A 331 -9.74 -6.00 28.69
CA ALA A 331 -8.71 -6.49 29.58
C ALA A 331 -9.12 -7.82 30.24
N LYS A 332 -8.30 -8.86 30.07
CA LYS A 332 -8.50 -10.14 30.77
C LYS A 332 -8.05 -10.02 32.22
N LYS A 333 -8.98 -10.14 33.17
CA LYS A 333 -8.64 -10.29 34.59
C LYS A 333 -7.82 -11.57 34.78
N LYS A 334 -6.78 -11.53 35.62
CA LYS A 334 -5.98 -12.70 36.03
C LYS A 334 -6.93 -13.80 36.57
N SER A 335 -7.30 -14.74 35.73
CA SER A 335 -7.95 -15.98 36.15
C SER A 335 -6.86 -16.99 36.46
N ILE A 336 -6.97 -17.58 37.64
CA ILE A 336 -6.18 -18.73 38.07
C ILE A 336 -6.38 -19.83 37.03
N LYS A 337 -5.25 -20.30 36.48
CA LYS A 337 -5.02 -21.52 35.69
C LYS A 337 -6.24 -22.46 35.61
N TYR A 338 -7.01 -22.38 34.52
CA TYR A 338 -7.77 -23.53 34.07
C TYR A 338 -6.90 -24.34 33.12
N ILE A 339 -6.58 -25.56 33.54
CA ILE A 339 -6.08 -26.61 32.66
C ILE A 339 -7.19 -26.85 31.64
N PHE A 340 -6.94 -26.60 30.36
CA PHE A 340 -7.87 -26.99 29.30
C PHE A 340 -7.90 -28.53 29.22
N ASP A 341 -9.00 -29.10 29.69
CA ASP A 341 -9.47 -30.41 29.29
C ASP A 341 -10.10 -30.27 27.89
N SER A 342 -9.58 -31.02 26.93
CA SER A 342 -10.05 -31.06 25.56
C SER A 342 -11.38 -31.82 25.48
N SER A 343 -12.49 -31.17 25.78
CA SER A 343 -13.80 -31.64 25.31
C SER A 343 -14.86 -30.53 25.24
N LEU A 344 -15.42 -30.36 24.03
CA LEU A 344 -16.73 -29.78 23.69
C LEU A 344 -16.84 -28.25 23.48
N ALA A 345 -16.83 -27.85 22.20
CA ALA A 345 -17.91 -27.07 21.58
C ALA A 345 -17.91 -27.26 20.05
N LYS A 346 -18.59 -28.30 19.57
CA LYS A 346 -18.93 -28.47 18.14
C LYS A 346 -20.22 -27.68 17.86
N VAL A 347 -20.11 -26.52 17.24
CA VAL A 347 -21.21 -25.93 16.47
C VAL A 347 -20.90 -26.18 14.99
N THR A 348 -21.66 -27.06 14.35
CA THR A 348 -21.37 -27.53 13.00
C THR A 348 -21.69 -26.47 11.94
N TYR A 349 -20.71 -26.24 11.06
CA TYR A 349 -20.65 -25.38 9.86
C TYR A 349 -21.91 -25.39 8.95
N LYS A 350 -22.81 -26.37 9.10
CA LYS A 350 -24.00 -26.59 8.26
C LYS A 350 -25.16 -25.65 8.56
N GLU A 351 -25.22 -25.07 9.76
CA GLU A 351 -26.29 -24.12 10.14
C GLU A 351 -25.97 -22.68 9.73
N LYS A 352 -24.68 -22.30 9.69
CA LYS A 352 -24.22 -20.98 9.21
C LYS A 352 -24.54 -20.74 7.72
N MET A 353 -24.53 -21.79 6.89
CA MET A 353 -24.81 -21.67 5.45
C MET A 353 -26.28 -21.43 5.08
N LYS A 354 -27.24 -21.69 5.98
CA LYS A 354 -28.67 -21.45 5.71
C LYS A 354 -29.08 -19.98 5.86
N VAL A 355 -28.35 -19.21 6.66
CA VAL A 355 -28.63 -17.78 6.90
C VAL A 355 -28.03 -16.88 5.80
N ILE A 356 -26.90 -17.30 5.21
CA ILE A 356 -26.18 -16.59 4.13
C ILE A 356 -27.04 -16.45 2.86
N LEU A 357 -27.88 -17.44 2.54
CA LEU A 357 -28.75 -17.40 1.36
C LEU A 357 -29.96 -16.45 1.52
N CYS A 358 -30.35 -16.08 2.74
CA CYS A 358 -31.46 -15.14 2.97
C CYS A 358 -31.03 -13.66 2.90
N LEU A 359 -29.75 -13.36 3.13
CA LEU A 359 -29.24 -11.98 3.24
C LEU A 359 -28.66 -11.42 1.94
N LEU A 360 -28.34 -12.28 0.96
CA LEU A 360 -27.93 -11.86 -0.39
C LEU A 360 -29.03 -11.10 -1.16
N GLY A 361 -30.29 -11.15 -0.70
CA GLY A 361 -31.42 -10.45 -1.33
C GLY A 361 -31.69 -9.03 -0.80
N VAL A 362 -31.10 -8.62 0.33
CA VAL A 362 -31.46 -7.34 0.99
C VAL A 362 -30.40 -6.25 0.78
N VAL A 363 -29.14 -6.62 0.51
CA VAL A 363 -28.01 -5.68 0.40
C VAL A 363 -28.00 -4.90 -0.92
N THR A 364 -28.76 -5.32 -1.92
CA THR A 364 -28.83 -4.66 -3.24
C THR A 364 -29.55 -3.30 -3.23
N LEU A 365 -30.15 -2.88 -2.11
CA LEU A 365 -31.05 -1.72 -2.04
C LEU A 365 -30.47 -0.46 -1.37
N VAL A 366 -29.24 -0.48 -0.84
CA VAL A 366 -28.71 0.63 -0.01
C VAL A 366 -27.50 1.37 -0.62
N LEU A 367 -26.88 0.88 -1.71
CA LEU A 367 -25.66 1.48 -2.26
C LEU A 367 -25.85 2.36 -3.50
N SER A 368 -27.03 2.96 -3.69
CA SER A 368 -27.27 3.91 -4.79
C SER A 368 -27.49 5.32 -4.27
N THR A 369 -26.40 6.05 -3.99
CA THR A 369 -26.40 7.53 -4.00
C THR A 369 -25.12 8.05 -4.66
N PRO A 370 -25.21 8.89 -5.72
CA PRO A 370 -24.06 9.40 -6.44
C PRO A 370 -23.57 10.71 -5.82
N VAL A 371 -22.26 10.86 -5.62
CA VAL A 371 -21.63 12.18 -5.41
C VAL A 371 -20.70 12.43 -6.60
N TYR A 372 -20.98 13.53 -7.29
CA TYR A 372 -20.46 13.90 -8.61
C TYR A 372 -19.05 14.49 -8.55
N GLN A 373 -18.25 14.10 -9.55
CA GLN A 373 -17.02 14.73 -10.02
C GLN A 373 -17.31 16.12 -10.63
N GLU A 374 -16.54 17.14 -10.24
CA GLU A 374 -16.16 18.24 -11.17
C GLU A 374 -14.87 19.03 -10.85
N ASP A 375 -14.13 18.81 -9.74
CA ASP A 375 -13.05 19.76 -9.37
C ASP A 375 -11.57 19.31 -9.52
N LEU A 376 -11.25 18.09 -9.97
CA LEU A 376 -9.84 17.63 -9.98
C LEU A 376 -8.93 18.34 -11.00
N GLN A 377 -9.48 18.92 -12.07
CA GLN A 377 -8.68 19.66 -13.07
C GLN A 377 -8.31 21.08 -12.61
N LYS A 378 -8.98 21.59 -11.56
CA LYS A 378 -8.79 22.95 -11.04
C LYS A 378 -7.61 23.07 -10.07
N TYR A 379 -7.19 21.95 -9.46
CA TYR A 379 -6.17 21.95 -8.39
C TYR A 379 -4.74 21.64 -8.84
N TYR A 380 -4.50 21.23 -10.10
CA TYR A 380 -3.15 20.93 -10.60
C TYR A 380 -2.84 21.50 -11.99
N PRO A 381 -2.65 22.83 -12.11
CA PRO A 381 -1.94 23.38 -13.26
C PRO A 381 -0.43 23.17 -13.03
N GLN A 382 0.11 22.06 -13.55
CA GLN A 382 1.54 21.67 -13.55
C GLN A 382 2.14 21.27 -12.20
N GLY A 383 2.33 19.98 -11.95
CA GLY A 383 3.19 19.52 -10.84
C GLY A 383 3.04 18.04 -10.48
N SER A 384 4.18 17.38 -10.29
CA SER A 384 4.37 15.98 -9.84
C SER A 384 3.64 15.62 -8.55
N ILE A 385 3.31 14.33 -8.36
CA ILE A 385 3.07 13.76 -7.02
C ILE A 385 4.42 13.73 -6.27
N PRO A 386 4.57 14.42 -5.12
CA PRO A 386 5.84 14.48 -4.40
C PRO A 386 6.26 13.08 -3.93
N CYS A 387 7.44 12.62 -4.37
CA CYS A 387 8.07 11.42 -3.86
C CYS A 387 8.71 11.73 -2.49
N PRO A 388 8.37 11.01 -1.41
CA PRO A 388 8.97 11.29 -0.10
C PRO A 388 10.49 11.08 -0.12
N PHE A 389 11.17 11.97 0.58
CA PHE A 389 12.57 12.34 0.42
C PHE A 389 13.56 11.20 0.70
N PHE A 390 14.42 10.93 -0.28
CA PHE A 390 15.75 10.36 -0.05
C PHE A 390 16.82 11.44 -0.25
N LYS A 391 17.92 11.34 0.50
CA LYS A 391 19.17 12.02 0.16
C LYS A 391 19.53 11.72 -1.30
N LYS A 392 20.05 12.74 -1.99
CA LYS A 392 20.41 12.74 -3.42
C LYS A 392 21.45 11.66 -3.81
N ASP A 393 22.04 10.96 -2.84
CA ASP A 393 23.28 10.17 -3.02
C ASP A 393 23.15 8.65 -2.75
N ALA A 394 21.94 8.10 -2.58
CA ALA A 394 21.78 6.65 -2.62
C ALA A 394 21.65 6.18 -4.07
N SER A 395 22.78 5.90 -4.73
CA SER A 395 22.81 5.20 -6.02
C SER A 395 22.62 3.70 -5.76
N PHE A 396 21.45 3.17 -6.10
CA PHE A 396 21.25 1.73 -6.21
C PHE A 396 21.59 1.33 -7.64
N ASN A 397 22.83 0.85 -7.84
CA ASN A 397 23.26 0.43 -9.15
C ASN A 397 22.75 -0.98 -9.45
N ALA A 398 21.87 -1.12 -10.44
CA ALA A 398 21.51 -2.40 -11.02
C ALA A 398 22.64 -2.88 -11.94
N SER A 399 23.01 -4.15 -11.82
CA SER A 399 23.96 -4.80 -12.72
C SER A 399 23.27 -5.86 -13.58
N SER A 400 23.95 -6.33 -14.63
CA SER A 400 23.46 -7.47 -15.43
C SER A 400 23.19 -8.71 -14.57
N ASP A 401 23.93 -8.89 -13.47
CA ASP A 401 23.77 -10.03 -12.56
C ASP A 401 22.49 -9.96 -11.71
N ASP A 402 21.82 -8.81 -11.73
CA ASP A 402 20.54 -8.60 -11.05
C ASP A 402 19.33 -8.90 -11.93
N ILE A 403 19.55 -9.12 -13.23
CA ILE A 403 18.53 -9.46 -14.21
C ILE A 403 18.73 -10.90 -14.68
N LYS A 404 17.76 -11.76 -14.39
CA LYS A 404 17.67 -13.10 -14.97
C LYS A 404 16.70 -13.08 -16.15
N VAL A 405 16.97 -13.94 -17.13
CA VAL A 405 16.14 -14.05 -18.32
C VAL A 405 15.68 -15.48 -18.45
N TYR A 406 14.38 -15.69 -18.69
CA TYR A 406 13.83 -17.02 -18.95
C TYR A 406 13.22 -17.03 -20.34
N PHE A 407 13.47 -18.08 -21.11
CA PHE A 407 12.98 -18.21 -22.47
C PHE A 407 11.89 -19.28 -22.57
N ARG A 408 10.74 -18.91 -23.14
CA ARG A 408 9.62 -19.81 -23.44
C ARG A 408 9.31 -19.76 -24.93
N ASN A 409 8.90 -20.91 -25.47
CA ASN A 409 8.33 -21.04 -26.80
C ASN A 409 7.28 -22.16 -26.78
N LYS A 410 6.67 -22.45 -27.92
CA LYS A 410 5.61 -23.47 -28.00
C LYS A 410 6.09 -24.89 -27.64
N ASP A 411 7.36 -25.19 -27.87
CA ASP A 411 7.98 -26.49 -27.56
C ASP A 411 8.35 -26.60 -26.07
N HIS A 412 8.67 -25.47 -25.44
CA HIS A 412 9.08 -25.35 -24.03
C HIS A 412 8.29 -24.24 -23.31
N PRO A 413 6.97 -24.38 -23.14
CA PRO A 413 6.12 -23.31 -22.60
C PRO A 413 6.32 -23.06 -21.09
N GLU A 414 6.95 -24.00 -20.37
CA GLU A 414 7.18 -23.92 -18.92
C GLU A 414 8.67 -23.93 -18.54
N SER A 415 9.54 -23.47 -19.44
CA SER A 415 10.96 -23.34 -19.12
C SER A 415 11.17 -22.46 -17.87
N SER A 416 11.93 -22.99 -16.92
CA SER A 416 12.19 -22.40 -15.60
C SER A 416 13.67 -22.20 -15.30
N VAL A 417 14.53 -22.46 -16.30
CA VAL A 417 15.98 -22.28 -16.16
C VAL A 417 16.35 -20.90 -16.71
N PRO A 418 17.07 -20.06 -15.95
CA PRO A 418 17.55 -18.79 -16.46
C PRO A 418 18.62 -19.04 -17.52
N ILE A 419 18.65 -18.18 -18.54
CA ILE A 419 19.55 -18.29 -19.68
C ILE A 419 20.52 -17.11 -19.69
N ASP A 420 21.76 -17.34 -20.13
CA ASP A 420 22.64 -16.23 -20.43
C ASP A 420 22.43 -15.75 -21.86
N ILE A 421 21.63 -14.70 -21.97
CA ILE A 421 21.28 -14.05 -23.22
C ILE A 421 22.46 -13.39 -23.96
N ASN A 422 23.61 -13.20 -23.29
CA ASN A 422 24.83 -12.74 -23.95
C ASN A 422 25.58 -13.86 -24.68
N HIS A 423 25.26 -15.13 -24.37
CA HIS A 423 25.81 -16.31 -25.03
C HIS A 423 24.84 -16.81 -26.11
N SER A 424 25.05 -16.36 -27.35
CA SER A 424 24.14 -16.66 -28.48
C SER A 424 23.84 -18.15 -28.69
N SER A 425 24.80 -19.03 -28.36
CA SER A 425 24.65 -20.48 -28.46
C SER A 425 23.61 -21.07 -27.49
N GLU A 426 23.42 -20.47 -26.30
CA GLU A 426 22.39 -20.93 -25.35
C GLU A 426 20.98 -20.60 -25.85
N VAL A 427 20.82 -19.39 -26.37
CA VAL A 427 19.55 -18.91 -26.94
C VAL A 427 19.13 -19.77 -28.15
N ASP A 428 20.08 -20.07 -29.05
CA ASP A 428 19.82 -20.91 -30.22
C ASP A 428 19.49 -22.37 -29.83
N ALA A 429 20.16 -22.92 -28.79
CA ALA A 429 19.92 -24.28 -28.31
C ALA A 429 18.50 -24.50 -27.76
N LEU A 430 17.84 -23.44 -27.31
CA LEU A 430 16.47 -23.48 -26.79
C LEU A 430 15.40 -23.33 -27.87
N GLY A 431 15.80 -23.17 -29.13
CA GLY A 431 14.89 -23.04 -30.27
C GLY A 431 14.42 -21.60 -30.52
N PHE A 432 15.21 -20.60 -30.13
CA PHE A 432 15.01 -19.23 -30.60
C PHE A 432 15.07 -19.17 -32.13
N SER A 433 14.18 -18.37 -32.73
CA SER A 433 14.19 -18.13 -34.17
C SER A 433 13.97 -16.66 -34.48
N PRO A 434 14.91 -15.98 -35.16
CA PRO A 434 14.75 -14.55 -35.51
C PRO A 434 13.63 -14.28 -36.52
N ASN A 435 13.10 -15.33 -37.17
CA ASN A 435 11.99 -15.21 -38.11
C ASN A 435 10.62 -15.14 -37.41
N LYS A 436 10.54 -15.59 -36.15
CA LYS A 436 9.34 -15.54 -35.32
C LYS A 436 9.24 -14.19 -34.61
N ASP A 437 8.02 -13.80 -34.27
CA ASP A 437 7.82 -12.64 -33.41
C ASP A 437 8.42 -12.89 -32.03
N THR A 438 8.81 -11.82 -31.35
CA THR A 438 9.46 -11.88 -30.04
C THR A 438 8.75 -10.96 -29.05
N MET A 439 8.39 -11.49 -27.90
CA MET A 439 7.75 -10.75 -26.82
C MET A 439 8.61 -10.81 -25.56
N PHE A 440 8.97 -9.65 -25.02
CA PHE A 440 9.60 -9.49 -23.71
C PHE A 440 8.52 -9.14 -22.68
N VAL A 441 8.42 -9.88 -21.58
CA VAL A 441 7.45 -9.61 -20.51
C VAL A 441 8.20 -9.18 -19.25
N VAL A 442 7.89 -7.99 -18.75
CA VAL A 442 8.58 -7.33 -17.63
C VAL A 442 7.60 -7.13 -16.48
N HIS A 443 7.89 -7.76 -15.34
CA HIS A 443 7.04 -7.68 -14.16
C HIS A 443 7.25 -6.38 -13.36
N GLY A 444 6.33 -6.09 -12.43
CA GLY A 444 6.38 -4.95 -11.53
C GLY A 444 7.05 -5.21 -10.18
N TRP A 445 6.78 -4.31 -9.23
CA TRP A 445 7.23 -4.41 -7.84
C TRP A 445 6.66 -5.67 -7.15
N HIS A 446 7.49 -6.36 -6.35
CA HIS A 446 7.12 -7.60 -5.64
C HIS A 446 6.64 -8.75 -6.56
N ASN A 447 7.08 -8.76 -7.82
CA ASN A 447 6.86 -9.87 -8.75
C ASN A 447 8.19 -10.47 -9.22
N GLY A 448 8.10 -11.60 -9.91
CA GLY A 448 9.20 -12.33 -10.54
C GLY A 448 8.71 -13.08 -11.78
N HIS A 449 9.58 -13.86 -12.42
CA HIS A 449 9.24 -14.59 -13.65
C HIS A 449 8.10 -15.61 -13.51
N ASP A 450 7.85 -16.09 -12.30
CA ASP A 450 6.84 -17.08 -11.93
C ASP A 450 5.54 -16.45 -11.41
N SER A 451 5.50 -15.11 -11.33
CA SER A 451 4.30 -14.38 -10.92
C SER A 451 3.21 -14.38 -12.00
N PRO A 452 1.93 -14.22 -11.64
CA PRO A 452 0.81 -14.27 -12.59
C PRO A 452 0.98 -13.36 -13.81
N VAL A 453 1.57 -12.18 -13.66
CA VAL A 453 1.83 -11.27 -14.79
C VAL A 453 2.66 -11.91 -15.90
N CYS A 454 3.76 -12.59 -15.57
CA CYS A 454 4.61 -13.26 -16.54
C CYS A 454 3.98 -14.55 -17.04
N ASP A 455 3.38 -15.32 -16.13
CA ASP A 455 2.85 -16.65 -16.43
C ASP A 455 1.58 -16.60 -17.29
N GLU A 456 0.59 -15.78 -16.92
CA GLU A 456 -0.69 -15.66 -17.64
C GLU A 456 -0.45 -15.11 -19.05
N ILE A 457 0.37 -14.07 -19.21
CA ILE A 457 0.65 -13.46 -20.52
C ILE A 457 1.38 -14.46 -21.43
N SER A 458 2.44 -15.11 -20.91
CA SER A 458 3.23 -16.04 -21.73
C SER A 458 2.43 -17.29 -22.12
N LYS A 459 1.61 -17.83 -21.21
CA LYS A 459 0.69 -18.94 -21.52
C LYS A 459 -0.36 -18.52 -22.56
N ALA A 460 -0.97 -17.37 -22.38
CA ALA A 460 -1.99 -16.85 -23.28
C ALA A 460 -1.45 -16.66 -24.71
N VAL A 461 -0.30 -16.01 -24.88
CA VAL A 461 0.26 -15.76 -26.21
C VAL A 461 0.70 -17.04 -26.91
N LEU A 462 1.31 -17.99 -26.18
CA LEU A 462 1.79 -19.26 -26.73
C LEU A 462 0.66 -20.25 -27.04
N GLN A 463 -0.53 -20.06 -26.46
CA GLN A 463 -1.69 -20.89 -26.77
C GLN A 463 -2.13 -20.76 -28.24
N LYS A 464 -1.97 -19.57 -28.83
CA LYS A 464 -2.44 -19.27 -30.19
C LYS A 464 -1.30 -19.00 -31.18
N ASN A 465 -0.12 -18.62 -30.70
CA ASN A 465 0.98 -18.15 -31.54
C ASN A 465 2.25 -18.97 -31.32
N ASP A 466 3.07 -19.09 -32.36
CA ASP A 466 4.39 -19.71 -32.29
C ASP A 466 5.46 -18.62 -32.32
N ILE A 467 5.84 -18.13 -31.14
CA ILE A 467 6.71 -16.97 -30.94
C ILE A 467 7.82 -17.25 -29.93
N ASN A 468 8.81 -16.35 -29.88
CA ASN A 468 9.81 -16.29 -28.84
C ASN A 468 9.25 -15.46 -27.66
N VAL A 469 9.28 -15.98 -26.43
CA VAL A 469 8.90 -15.22 -25.23
C VAL A 469 10.07 -15.17 -24.26
N PHE A 470 10.49 -13.96 -23.88
CA PHE A 470 11.50 -13.73 -22.85
C PHE A 470 10.85 -13.12 -21.61
N LEU A 471 10.95 -13.79 -20.48
CA LEU A 471 10.53 -13.25 -19.18
C LEU A 471 11.73 -12.57 -18.54
N ILE A 472 11.58 -11.27 -18.25
CA ILE A 472 12.63 -10.45 -17.65
C ILE A 472 12.41 -10.41 -16.14
N ASP A 473 13.30 -11.08 -15.42
CA ASP A 473 13.24 -11.23 -13.98
C ASP A 473 14.26 -10.33 -13.31
N TRP A 474 13.78 -9.22 -12.77
CA TRP A 474 14.57 -8.30 -11.97
C TRP A 474 14.14 -8.35 -10.50
N ASN A 475 13.55 -9.47 -10.06
CA ASN A 475 13.03 -9.68 -8.71
C ASN A 475 14.06 -9.39 -7.61
N LYS A 476 15.34 -9.66 -7.86
CA LYS A 476 16.43 -9.36 -6.91
C LYS A 476 16.43 -7.89 -6.47
N ILE A 477 16.05 -6.98 -7.37
CA ILE A 477 15.86 -5.56 -7.07
C ILE A 477 14.40 -5.25 -6.78
N ALA A 478 13.46 -5.76 -7.59
CA ALA A 478 12.04 -5.44 -7.50
C ALA A 478 11.34 -5.94 -6.22
N SER A 479 11.93 -6.89 -5.49
CA SER A 479 11.46 -7.35 -4.18
C SER A 479 11.89 -6.44 -3.01
N ASN A 480 12.78 -5.48 -3.25
CA ASN A 480 13.12 -4.46 -2.26
C ASN A 480 11.98 -3.45 -2.10
N LEU A 481 12.18 -2.47 -1.22
CA LEU A 481 11.27 -1.36 -1.02
C LEU A 481 10.94 -0.65 -2.35
N TYR A 482 9.70 -0.14 -2.48
CA TYR A 482 9.22 0.45 -3.74
C TYR A 482 10.16 1.52 -4.28
N LEU A 483 10.69 2.41 -3.42
CA LEU A 483 11.63 3.46 -3.83
C LEU A 483 12.96 2.92 -4.35
N VAL A 484 13.45 1.80 -3.81
CA VAL A 484 14.67 1.12 -4.29
C VAL A 484 14.42 0.56 -5.69
N ALA A 485 13.30 -0.16 -5.85
CA ALA A 485 12.90 -0.69 -7.14
C ALA A 485 12.67 0.43 -8.18
N TYR A 486 11.96 1.48 -7.79
CA TYR A 486 11.72 2.70 -8.59
C TYR A 486 13.03 3.37 -9.03
N LYS A 487 13.97 3.59 -8.11
CA LYS A 487 15.27 4.21 -8.41
C LYS A 487 16.10 3.38 -9.40
N ALA A 488 15.94 2.06 -9.39
CA ALA A 488 16.62 1.17 -10.30
C ALA A 488 15.94 1.07 -11.67
N VAL A 489 14.70 1.52 -11.84
CA VAL A 489 13.95 1.42 -13.11
C VAL A 489 14.75 1.95 -14.31
N PRO A 490 15.40 3.13 -14.25
CA PRO A 490 16.20 3.63 -15.38
C PRO A 490 17.34 2.70 -15.78
N GLU A 491 18.09 2.18 -14.80
CA GLU A 491 19.24 1.33 -15.08
C GLU A 491 18.81 -0.08 -15.53
N VAL A 492 17.76 -0.64 -14.92
CA VAL A 492 17.16 -1.91 -15.36
C VAL A 492 16.63 -1.79 -16.80
N GLY A 493 16.01 -0.66 -17.14
CA GLY A 493 15.58 -0.36 -18.51
C GLY A 493 16.75 -0.30 -19.50
N GLN A 494 17.83 0.41 -19.16
CA GLN A 494 19.05 0.48 -19.98
C GLN A 494 19.71 -0.89 -20.17
N LEU A 495 19.79 -1.69 -19.10
CA LEU A 495 20.32 -3.05 -19.16
C LEU A 495 19.47 -3.95 -20.07
N LEU A 496 18.14 -3.87 -19.96
CA LEU A 496 17.23 -4.59 -20.84
C LEU A 496 17.38 -4.14 -22.31
N GLY A 497 17.47 -2.84 -22.57
CA GLY A 497 17.72 -2.32 -23.92
C GLY A 497 19.05 -2.80 -24.51
N THR A 498 20.10 -2.85 -23.70
CA THR A 498 21.42 -3.39 -24.08
C THR A 498 21.35 -4.88 -24.40
N LEU A 499 20.65 -5.66 -23.58
CA LEU A 499 20.39 -7.07 -23.80
C LEU A 499 19.65 -7.32 -25.12
N ILE A 500 18.60 -6.54 -25.43
CA ILE A 500 17.87 -6.65 -26.69
C ILE A 500 18.78 -6.30 -27.87
N ARG A 501 19.63 -5.26 -27.72
CA ARG A 501 20.63 -4.90 -28.74
C ARG A 501 21.62 -6.03 -29.00
N ASN A 502 22.01 -6.80 -27.98
CA ASN A 502 22.85 -7.99 -28.15
C ASN A 502 22.14 -9.08 -28.97
N LEU A 503 20.85 -9.34 -28.73
CA LEU A 503 20.05 -10.25 -29.57
C LEU A 503 19.95 -9.79 -31.04
N VAL A 504 19.84 -8.48 -31.28
CA VAL A 504 19.86 -7.93 -32.66
C VAL A 504 21.19 -8.24 -33.34
N ASN A 505 22.31 -8.00 -32.66
CA ASN A 505 23.64 -8.16 -33.24
C ASN A 505 24.03 -9.63 -33.44
N ASN A 506 23.78 -10.45 -32.42
CA ASN A 506 24.29 -11.82 -32.33
C ASN A 506 23.32 -12.84 -32.93
N ASN A 507 22.02 -12.70 -32.65
CA ASN A 507 20.99 -13.67 -33.03
C ASN A 507 20.06 -13.14 -34.15
N LYS A 508 20.33 -11.95 -34.70
CA LYS A 508 19.59 -11.34 -35.83
C LYS A 508 18.12 -11.05 -35.51
N LEU A 509 17.81 -10.74 -34.24
CA LEU A 509 16.48 -10.27 -33.85
C LEU A 509 16.06 -9.05 -34.70
N ASP A 510 14.88 -9.10 -35.30
CA ASP A 510 14.28 -7.95 -35.98
C ASP A 510 13.41 -7.14 -35.01
N LEU A 511 13.79 -5.89 -34.75
CA LEU A 511 13.04 -5.01 -33.86
C LEU A 511 11.61 -4.71 -34.35
N ASN A 512 11.34 -4.85 -35.65
CA ASN A 512 9.99 -4.70 -36.21
C ASN A 512 9.06 -5.90 -35.88
N LYS A 513 9.63 -6.98 -35.33
CA LYS A 513 8.91 -8.16 -34.84
C LYS A 513 9.04 -8.34 -33.33
N ALA A 514 9.63 -7.36 -32.63
CA ALA A 514 9.86 -7.40 -31.20
C ALA A 514 8.87 -6.49 -30.46
N SER A 515 8.33 -6.96 -29.35
CA SER A 515 7.44 -6.20 -28.46
C SER A 515 7.88 -6.33 -27.01
N ILE A 516 7.60 -5.31 -26.20
CA ILE A 516 7.78 -5.37 -24.74
C ILE A 516 6.44 -5.14 -24.07
N VAL A 517 6.08 -5.98 -23.11
CA VAL A 517 4.89 -5.85 -22.27
C VAL A 517 5.38 -5.66 -20.84
N GLY A 518 5.02 -4.53 -20.23
CA GLY A 518 5.49 -4.19 -18.89
C GLY A 518 4.33 -3.83 -17.96
N HIS A 519 4.34 -4.34 -16.73
CA HIS A 519 3.33 -4.02 -15.71
C HIS A 519 3.89 -3.15 -14.58
N SER A 520 3.12 -2.16 -14.11
CA SER A 520 3.53 -1.32 -12.97
C SER A 520 4.90 -0.65 -13.22
N LEU A 521 5.88 -0.79 -12.32
CA LEU A 521 7.27 -0.37 -12.56
C LEU A 521 7.87 -0.98 -13.85
N GLY A 522 7.48 -2.21 -14.20
CA GLY A 522 7.90 -2.90 -15.41
C GLY A 522 7.44 -2.21 -16.69
N ALA A 523 6.36 -1.44 -16.67
CA ALA A 523 5.92 -0.62 -17.81
C ALA A 523 6.94 0.48 -18.12
N HIS A 524 7.52 1.09 -17.09
CA HIS A 524 8.56 2.10 -17.23
C HIS A 524 9.91 1.49 -17.60
N VAL A 525 10.26 0.32 -17.06
CA VAL A 525 11.42 -0.46 -17.54
C VAL A 525 11.29 -0.76 -19.04
N ALA A 526 10.09 -1.14 -19.50
CA ALA A 526 9.82 -1.38 -20.91
C ALA A 526 10.02 -0.12 -21.77
N GLY A 527 9.49 1.02 -21.33
CA GLY A 527 9.68 2.31 -21.99
C GLY A 527 11.15 2.68 -22.14
N LEU A 528 11.90 2.64 -21.03
CA LEU A 528 13.31 3.01 -21.01
C LEU A 528 14.20 2.03 -21.80
N ALA A 529 13.84 0.74 -21.87
CA ALA A 529 14.47 -0.20 -22.79
C ALA A 529 14.20 0.15 -24.26
N GLY A 530 12.98 0.59 -24.58
CA GLY A 530 12.61 1.11 -25.89
C GLY A 530 13.37 2.39 -26.27
N ALA A 531 13.50 3.33 -25.34
CA ALA A 531 14.30 4.53 -25.48
C ALA A 531 15.79 4.21 -25.77
N GLU A 532 16.38 3.25 -25.06
CA GLU A 532 17.74 2.75 -25.33
C GLU A 532 17.87 2.13 -26.74
N LEU A 533 16.77 1.62 -27.30
CA LEU A 533 16.69 1.14 -28.68
C LEU A 533 16.31 2.26 -29.69
N ASN A 534 16.33 3.53 -29.27
CA ASN A 534 15.94 4.71 -30.05
C ASN A 534 14.49 4.64 -30.57
N GLY A 535 13.57 4.07 -29.79
CA GLY A 535 12.16 3.96 -30.17
C GLY A 535 11.90 2.99 -31.33
N ARG A 536 12.88 2.16 -31.72
CA ARG A 536 12.81 1.34 -32.94
C ARG A 536 12.00 0.05 -32.78
N ILE A 537 11.71 -0.35 -31.54
CA ILE A 537 10.94 -1.57 -31.27
C ILE A 537 9.50 -1.44 -31.78
N SER A 538 8.93 -2.53 -32.30
CA SER A 538 7.63 -2.50 -32.99
C SER A 538 6.51 -1.95 -32.12
N ASN A 539 6.44 -2.38 -30.86
CA ASN A 539 5.46 -1.87 -29.92
C ASN A 539 5.81 -2.15 -28.46
N ILE A 540 5.27 -1.32 -27.57
CA ILE A 540 5.25 -1.52 -26.12
C ILE A 540 3.80 -1.55 -25.64
N VAL A 541 3.47 -2.45 -24.72
CA VAL A 541 2.20 -2.45 -23.99
C VAL A 541 2.48 -2.17 -22.51
N GLY A 542 2.00 -1.02 -22.03
CA GLY A 542 2.06 -0.62 -20.63
C GLY A 542 0.81 -1.06 -19.88
N LEU A 543 0.97 -1.98 -18.94
CA LEU A 543 -0.11 -2.53 -18.13
C LEU A 543 -0.13 -1.79 -16.79
N ASP A 544 -1.09 -0.89 -16.64
CA ASP A 544 -1.30 0.01 -15.51
C ASP A 544 0.02 0.63 -14.98
N PRO A 545 0.71 1.46 -15.79
CA PRO A 545 2.03 1.98 -15.47
C PRO A 545 2.03 2.74 -14.15
N ALA A 546 3.03 2.48 -13.29
CA ALA A 546 3.03 2.94 -11.91
C ALA A 546 3.08 4.47 -11.79
N LEU A 547 2.14 5.06 -11.04
CA LEU A 547 2.09 6.50 -10.80
C LEU A 547 3.03 6.99 -9.68
N PRO A 548 3.16 6.31 -8.52
CA PRO A 548 3.92 6.86 -7.39
C PRO A 548 5.37 7.16 -7.75
N CYS A 549 5.82 8.39 -7.43
CA CYS A 549 7.14 8.95 -7.70
C CYS A 549 7.49 9.27 -9.16
N PHE A 550 6.65 8.90 -10.14
CA PHE A 550 6.88 9.28 -11.54
C PHE A 550 6.24 10.65 -11.84
N SER A 551 6.91 11.42 -12.69
CA SER A 551 6.45 12.73 -13.11
C SER A 551 5.60 12.64 -14.37
N TYR A 552 4.50 13.38 -14.42
CA TYR A 552 3.74 13.58 -15.64
C TYR A 552 4.55 14.28 -16.75
N ASN A 553 5.50 15.14 -16.38
CA ASN A 553 6.24 15.97 -17.35
C ASN A 553 7.63 15.44 -17.70
N ASP A 554 8.26 14.68 -16.81
CA ASP A 554 9.58 14.10 -17.06
C ASP A 554 9.44 12.75 -17.74
N ILE A 555 9.50 12.76 -19.08
CA ILE A 555 9.45 11.56 -19.91
C ILE A 555 10.74 10.74 -19.86
N SER A 556 11.85 11.28 -19.32
CA SER A 556 13.15 10.60 -19.35
C SER A 556 13.27 9.42 -18.37
N THR A 557 12.31 9.30 -17.45
CA THR A 557 12.29 8.31 -16.37
C THR A 557 11.08 7.40 -16.41
N ARG A 558 10.17 7.56 -17.38
CA ARG A 558 8.92 6.79 -17.47
C ARG A 558 8.65 6.32 -18.90
N LEU A 559 7.55 5.59 -19.06
CA LEU A 559 7.01 5.18 -20.35
C LEU A 559 6.42 6.39 -21.06
N ASP A 560 6.70 6.53 -22.36
CA ASP A 560 6.25 7.62 -23.23
C ASP A 560 6.05 7.13 -24.68
N PRO A 561 5.22 7.79 -25.52
CA PRO A 561 5.01 7.36 -26.90
C PRO A 561 6.29 7.30 -27.74
N SER A 562 7.32 8.07 -27.42
CA SER A 562 8.60 8.04 -28.15
C SER A 562 9.43 6.75 -27.95
N ASP A 563 9.07 5.92 -26.97
CA ASP A 563 9.82 4.72 -26.60
C ASP A 563 9.66 3.54 -27.58
N ALA A 564 8.69 3.61 -28.50
CA ALA A 564 8.47 2.59 -29.52
C ALA A 564 7.79 3.15 -30.76
N GLN A 565 7.74 2.37 -31.85
CA GLN A 565 6.92 2.74 -33.01
C GLN A 565 5.43 2.84 -32.66
N TYR A 566 4.99 2.11 -31.63
CA TYR A 566 3.65 2.21 -31.07
C TYR A 566 3.63 1.85 -29.58
N VAL A 567 2.98 2.66 -28.75
CA VAL A 567 2.82 2.40 -27.31
C VAL A 567 1.34 2.35 -27.02
N GLU A 568 0.88 1.22 -26.50
CA GLU A 568 -0.48 1.04 -26.00
C GLU A 568 -0.45 0.97 -24.47
N VAL A 569 -1.41 1.61 -23.80
CA VAL A 569 -1.48 1.60 -22.33
C VAL A 569 -2.86 1.15 -21.88
N ILE A 570 -2.91 0.28 -20.87
CA ILE A 570 -4.15 -0.21 -20.25
C ILE A 570 -4.19 0.28 -18.80
N HIS A 571 -5.07 1.21 -18.50
CA HIS A 571 -5.25 1.82 -17.18
C HIS A 571 -6.35 1.10 -16.42
N THR A 572 -6.02 0.51 -15.27
CA THR A 572 -7.00 -0.23 -14.44
C THR A 572 -7.10 0.25 -13.01
N CYS A 573 -6.08 0.97 -12.52
CA CYS A 573 -6.03 1.58 -11.20
C CYS A 573 -5.56 3.06 -11.25
N ALA A 574 -6.07 3.79 -12.25
CA ALA A 574 -5.74 5.18 -12.56
C ALA A 574 -5.96 6.13 -11.37
N GLY A 575 -4.92 6.89 -11.05
CA GLY A 575 -4.93 7.93 -10.01
C GLY A 575 -4.72 7.40 -8.60
N LEU A 576 -4.47 6.09 -8.46
CA LEU A 576 -4.12 5.45 -7.20
C LEU A 576 -2.75 4.76 -7.29
N LEU A 577 -2.66 3.69 -8.08
CA LEU A 577 -1.41 2.97 -8.33
C LEU A 577 -0.92 3.18 -9.77
N GLY A 578 -1.83 3.37 -10.72
CA GLY A 578 -1.54 3.62 -12.13
C GLY A 578 -1.70 5.09 -12.52
N PHE A 579 -1.05 5.51 -13.61
CA PHE A 579 -1.26 6.82 -14.22
C PHE A 579 -2.74 7.04 -14.58
N ASP A 580 -3.20 8.30 -14.56
CA ASP A 580 -4.58 8.69 -14.88
C ASP A 580 -4.70 9.63 -16.09
N VAL A 581 -3.63 9.74 -16.86
CA VAL A 581 -3.58 10.50 -18.11
C VAL A 581 -3.01 9.63 -19.22
N ASP A 582 -3.28 10.06 -20.45
CA ASP A 582 -2.75 9.42 -21.64
C ASP A 582 -1.21 9.54 -21.65
N ILE A 583 -0.52 8.41 -21.60
CA ILE A 583 0.95 8.33 -21.70
C ILE A 583 1.41 7.39 -22.84
N GLY A 584 0.45 6.84 -23.59
CA GLY A 584 0.69 6.05 -24.78
C GLY A 584 0.35 6.80 -26.06
N HIS A 585 0.49 6.09 -27.18
CA HIS A 585 -0.15 6.52 -28.41
C HIS A 585 -1.66 6.30 -28.32
N SER A 586 -2.07 5.18 -27.72
CA SER A 586 -3.45 4.88 -27.35
C SER A 586 -3.49 4.43 -25.88
N ASP A 587 -4.56 4.83 -25.21
CA ASP A 587 -4.75 4.61 -23.78
C ASP A 587 -6.16 4.07 -23.56
N TYR A 588 -6.27 2.92 -22.91
CA TYR A 588 -7.53 2.22 -22.69
C TYR A 588 -7.88 2.23 -21.20
N TYR A 589 -9.11 2.65 -20.90
CA TYR A 589 -9.63 2.83 -19.55
C TYR A 589 -10.84 1.91 -19.32
N PRO A 590 -10.64 0.59 -19.18
CA PRO A 590 -11.72 -0.34 -18.82
C PRO A 590 -12.40 0.10 -17.52
N ASN A 591 -13.71 0.21 -17.56
CA ASN A 591 -14.56 0.68 -16.45
C ASN A 591 -14.12 2.05 -15.92
N GLY A 592 -13.72 2.95 -16.82
CA GLY A 592 -13.20 4.28 -16.50
C GLY A 592 -11.78 4.28 -15.94
N GLY A 593 -11.11 3.13 -15.96
CA GLY A 593 -9.73 2.94 -15.52
C GLY A 593 -9.52 2.96 -14.01
N LYS A 594 -10.59 3.01 -13.21
CA LYS A 594 -10.51 3.19 -11.75
C LYS A 594 -11.05 2.01 -10.96
N ASP A 595 -12.33 1.70 -11.14
CA ASP A 595 -13.04 0.69 -10.35
C ASP A 595 -13.35 -0.52 -11.22
N GLN A 596 -12.58 -1.60 -11.03
CA GLN A 596 -12.74 -2.80 -11.84
C GLN A 596 -13.79 -3.74 -11.24
N PRO A 597 -14.78 -4.21 -12.03
CA PRO A 597 -15.75 -5.19 -11.59
C PRO A 597 -15.09 -6.43 -10.97
N GLY A 598 -15.65 -6.90 -9.84
CA GLY A 598 -15.11 -8.03 -9.08
C GLY A 598 -14.00 -7.68 -8.08
N CYS A 599 -13.48 -6.46 -8.08
CA CYS A 599 -12.53 -5.98 -7.07
C CYS A 599 -13.26 -5.31 -5.89
N THR A 600 -14.11 -6.07 -5.19
CA THR A 600 -14.80 -5.58 -3.98
C THR A 600 -13.81 -5.40 -2.84
N LEU A 601 -13.88 -4.27 -2.13
CA LEU A 601 -13.07 -3.97 -0.93
C LEU A 601 -11.57 -3.76 -1.20
N ASP A 602 -11.22 -3.38 -2.42
CA ASP A 602 -9.85 -3.16 -2.86
C ASP A 602 -9.33 -1.75 -2.50
N VAL A 603 -9.25 -1.42 -1.21
CA VAL A 603 -8.94 -0.06 -0.73
C VAL A 603 -7.55 0.44 -1.18
N VAL A 604 -6.60 -0.49 -1.31
CA VAL A 604 -5.21 -0.21 -1.72
C VAL A 604 -4.96 -0.40 -3.23
N GLY A 605 -5.97 -0.81 -4.00
CA GLY A 605 -5.89 -0.89 -5.46
C GLY A 605 -5.21 -2.13 -6.04
N MET A 606 -4.76 -3.09 -5.23
CA MET A 606 -3.99 -4.27 -5.70
C MET A 606 -4.79 -5.15 -6.66
N CYS A 607 -6.08 -5.38 -6.39
CA CYS A 607 -6.92 -6.16 -7.29
C CYS A 607 -7.07 -5.44 -8.63
N ARG A 608 -7.44 -4.16 -8.60
CA ARG A 608 -7.62 -3.34 -9.79
C ARG A 608 -6.32 -3.21 -10.59
N HIS A 609 -5.20 -3.01 -9.92
CA HIS A 609 -3.88 -2.92 -10.54
C HIS A 609 -3.48 -4.20 -11.27
N SER A 610 -3.86 -5.36 -10.74
CA SER A 610 -3.64 -6.66 -11.37
C SER A 610 -4.53 -6.92 -12.59
N ARG A 611 -5.69 -6.24 -12.72
CA ARG A 611 -6.63 -6.48 -13.82
C ARG A 611 -6.03 -6.19 -15.19
N SER A 612 -5.11 -5.24 -15.29
CA SER A 612 -4.46 -4.87 -16.56
C SER A 612 -3.84 -6.09 -17.25
N TYR A 613 -3.05 -6.90 -16.53
CA TYR A 613 -2.43 -8.09 -17.12
C TYR A 613 -3.41 -9.26 -17.32
N TYR A 614 -4.47 -9.39 -16.51
CA TYR A 614 -5.52 -10.38 -16.77
C TYR A 614 -6.35 -10.04 -18.01
N TYR A 615 -6.72 -8.78 -18.20
CA TYR A 615 -7.43 -8.33 -19.41
C TYR A 615 -6.56 -8.47 -20.64
N TYR A 616 -5.27 -8.11 -20.54
CA TYR A 616 -4.34 -8.29 -21.64
C TYR A 616 -4.15 -9.77 -22.00
N ALA A 617 -3.92 -10.65 -21.02
CA ALA A 617 -3.81 -12.08 -21.25
C ALA A 617 -5.07 -12.66 -21.91
N GLU A 618 -6.27 -12.29 -21.44
CA GLU A 618 -7.52 -12.73 -22.06
C GLU A 618 -7.68 -12.19 -23.50
N SER A 619 -7.28 -10.94 -23.75
CA SER A 619 -7.33 -10.33 -25.10
C SER A 619 -6.48 -11.09 -26.12
N LEU A 620 -5.38 -11.73 -25.69
CA LEU A 620 -4.52 -12.56 -26.54
C LEU A 620 -5.17 -13.89 -26.94
N ILE A 621 -6.14 -14.38 -26.14
CA ILE A 621 -6.80 -15.68 -26.35
C ILE A 621 -8.11 -15.52 -27.12
N SER A 622 -8.99 -14.64 -26.64
CA SER A 622 -10.36 -14.49 -27.13
C SER A 622 -10.68 -13.13 -27.75
N GLY A 623 -9.79 -12.13 -27.60
CA GLY A 623 -10.09 -10.75 -27.99
C GLY A 623 -11.34 -10.22 -27.28
N GLY A 624 -12.13 -9.39 -27.97
CA GLY A 624 -13.46 -8.99 -27.50
C GLY A 624 -13.48 -7.79 -26.54
N PHE A 625 -12.36 -7.14 -26.31
CA PHE A 625 -12.29 -5.89 -25.54
C PHE A 625 -12.51 -4.67 -26.46
N ALA A 626 -13.66 -4.63 -27.14
CA ALA A 626 -14.01 -3.54 -28.03
C ALA A 626 -14.20 -2.24 -27.23
N ALA A 627 -13.37 -1.24 -27.53
CA ALA A 627 -13.37 0.04 -26.86
C ALA A 627 -13.74 1.18 -27.81
N LYS A 628 -14.35 2.22 -27.26
CA LYS A 628 -14.81 3.40 -27.99
C LYS A 628 -13.96 4.60 -27.60
N GLN A 629 -13.45 5.33 -28.58
CA GLN A 629 -12.70 6.55 -28.35
C GLN A 629 -13.64 7.65 -27.85
N CYS A 630 -13.33 8.22 -26.69
CA CYS A 630 -14.16 9.23 -26.02
C CYS A 630 -13.26 10.23 -25.29
N ASN A 631 -13.80 11.40 -24.95
CA ASN A 631 -13.05 12.37 -24.14
C ASN A 631 -12.95 11.93 -22.68
N CYS A 632 -14.02 11.33 -22.14
CA CYS A 632 -14.05 10.81 -20.78
C CYS A 632 -15.04 9.65 -20.64
N TYR A 633 -14.95 8.93 -19.51
CA TYR A 633 -15.83 7.79 -19.22
C TYR A 633 -17.30 8.17 -19.05
N LYS A 634 -17.60 9.41 -18.61
CA LYS A 634 -18.97 9.92 -18.51
C LYS A 634 -19.63 10.00 -19.90
N ASP A 635 -18.89 10.50 -20.89
CA ASP A 635 -19.39 10.56 -22.28
C ASP A 635 -19.59 9.16 -22.86
N PHE A 636 -18.71 8.21 -22.52
CA PHE A 636 -18.88 6.80 -22.85
C PHE A 636 -20.19 6.21 -22.30
N ASN A 637 -20.45 6.38 -21.01
CA ASN A 637 -21.67 5.87 -20.38
C ASN A 637 -22.95 6.55 -20.91
N ASN A 638 -22.84 7.81 -21.34
CA ASN A 638 -23.97 8.55 -21.92
C ASN A 638 -24.17 8.29 -23.42
N ASN A 639 -23.36 7.43 -24.05
CA ASN A 639 -23.34 7.19 -25.50
C ASN A 639 -23.07 8.47 -26.32
N GLN A 640 -22.22 9.36 -25.82
CA GLN A 640 -21.87 10.65 -26.43
C GLN A 640 -20.50 10.65 -27.13
N CYS A 641 -19.97 9.47 -27.45
CA CYS A 641 -18.66 9.33 -28.08
C CYS A 641 -18.73 9.40 -29.60
N ASN A 642 -18.01 10.37 -30.17
CA ASN A 642 -17.93 10.58 -31.61
C ASN A 642 -16.71 9.91 -32.26
N GLY A 643 -15.82 9.31 -31.47
CA GLY A 643 -14.56 8.75 -31.95
C GLY A 643 -14.68 7.33 -32.54
N GLY A 644 -13.56 6.81 -33.04
CA GLY A 644 -13.48 5.47 -33.62
C GLY A 644 -13.59 4.33 -32.58
N THR A 645 -13.57 3.09 -33.06
CA THR A 645 -13.47 1.90 -32.21
C THR A 645 -12.10 1.26 -32.36
N SER A 646 -11.57 0.74 -31.26
CA SER A 646 -10.35 -0.07 -31.27
C SER A 646 -10.48 -1.17 -30.22
N ASN A 647 -9.88 -2.33 -30.46
CA ASN A 647 -9.82 -3.37 -29.45
C ASN A 647 -8.64 -3.10 -28.53
N MET A 648 -8.88 -3.16 -27.23
CA MET A 648 -7.84 -3.08 -26.21
C MET A 648 -7.03 -4.39 -26.20
N GLY A 649 -5.71 -4.29 -26.18
CA GLY A 649 -4.82 -5.45 -26.24
C GLY A 649 -4.79 -6.09 -27.63
N GLU A 650 -4.86 -7.42 -27.65
CA GLU A 650 -4.67 -8.29 -28.82
C GLU A 650 -3.20 -8.48 -29.25
N TYR A 651 -2.97 -9.59 -29.95
CA TYR A 651 -1.65 -9.91 -30.49
C TYR A 651 -1.27 -8.99 -31.66
N ASN A 652 -2.24 -8.70 -32.54
CA ASN A 652 -2.07 -7.81 -33.69
C ASN A 652 -2.64 -6.42 -33.37
N ILE A 653 -1.87 -5.63 -32.63
CA ILE A 653 -2.29 -4.31 -32.14
C ILE A 653 -2.64 -3.37 -33.30
N ASN A 654 -3.75 -2.64 -33.15
CA ASN A 654 -4.15 -1.58 -34.08
C ASN A 654 -3.28 -0.32 -33.89
N LYS A 655 -2.15 -0.26 -34.60
CA LYS A 655 -1.21 0.87 -34.54
C LYS A 655 -1.75 2.21 -35.05
N SER A 656 -2.98 2.24 -35.61
CA SER A 656 -3.64 3.48 -36.03
C SER A 656 -4.47 4.14 -34.93
N ALA A 657 -4.79 3.42 -33.84
CA ALA A 657 -5.55 3.98 -32.72
C ALA A 657 -4.73 5.06 -31.99
N LYS A 658 -5.39 6.17 -31.62
CA LYS A 658 -4.76 7.31 -30.94
C LYS A 658 -5.67 7.90 -29.85
N GLY A 659 -5.10 8.30 -28.72
CA GLY A 659 -5.82 8.91 -27.58
C GLY A 659 -6.60 7.91 -26.72
N GLY A 660 -7.47 8.44 -25.85
CA GLY A 660 -8.25 7.66 -24.88
C GLY A 660 -9.44 6.87 -25.42
N TYR A 661 -9.50 5.59 -25.04
CA TYR A 661 -10.57 4.63 -25.34
C TYR A 661 -11.18 4.08 -24.05
N TYR A 662 -12.49 3.86 -24.06
CA TYR A 662 -13.26 3.39 -22.92
C TYR A 662 -14.08 2.16 -23.29
N LEU A 663 -14.23 1.26 -22.33
CA LEU A 663 -14.97 0.01 -22.43
C LEU A 663 -15.44 -0.45 -21.05
N ASN A 664 -16.38 -1.39 -20.99
CA ASN A 664 -16.78 -2.06 -19.76
C ASN A 664 -16.36 -3.52 -19.80
N THR A 665 -16.14 -4.12 -18.63
CA THR A 665 -15.78 -5.55 -18.50
C THR A 665 -16.68 -6.26 -17.51
N ASN A 666 -16.72 -7.58 -17.57
CA ASN A 666 -17.35 -8.42 -16.55
C ASN A 666 -16.52 -8.46 -15.27
N SER A 667 -17.14 -8.91 -14.17
CA SER A 667 -16.47 -9.06 -12.87
C SER A 667 -15.61 -10.31 -12.74
N GLN A 668 -15.72 -11.26 -13.67
CA GLN A 668 -15.00 -12.53 -13.71
C GLN A 668 -14.70 -12.89 -15.17
N SER A 669 -13.67 -13.71 -15.39
CA SER A 669 -13.32 -14.18 -16.73
C SER A 669 -14.44 -15.09 -17.30
N PRO A 670 -14.82 -14.98 -18.59
CA PRO A 670 -14.31 -14.00 -19.55
C PRO A 670 -14.74 -12.56 -19.21
N TYR A 671 -13.76 -11.68 -19.06
CA TYR A 671 -13.92 -10.26 -18.75
C TYR A 671 -14.45 -9.48 -19.95
N ALA A 672 -14.07 -9.86 -21.17
CA ALA A 672 -14.56 -9.25 -22.40
C ALA A 672 -16.11 -9.27 -22.47
N GLN A 673 -16.68 -8.16 -22.95
CA GLN A 673 -18.12 -8.04 -23.24
C GLN A 673 -18.31 -8.03 -24.76
N HIS A 674 -19.25 -8.85 -25.24
CA HIS A 674 -19.56 -8.99 -26.67
C HIS A 674 -20.77 -8.16 -27.09
#